data_AF-A0A3N5VBT1-F1
#
_entry.id   AF-A0A3N5VBT1-F1
#
_cell.length_a   1.000
_cell.length_b   1.000
_cell.length_c   1.000
_cell.angle_alpha   90.00
_cell.angle_beta   90.00
_cell.angle_gamma   90.00
#
_symmetry.space_group_name_H-M   'P 1'
#
loop_
_entity.id
_entity.type
_entity.pdbx_description
1 polymer ?
#
loop_
_entity_poly.entity_id
_entity_poly.type
_entity_poly.pdbx_seq_one_letter_code
_entity_poly.pdbx_strand_id
1 'polypeptide(L)'
;MTIEELLRMGITAAKAGDIAKASNLLIQVVQTDPNSELGWLWLGLCRTAPEQREYCLRRVLAINPQNSEARHRLELLHKPTVSSQEIKPLTFPVAPARVSTPPAIEPSKDRLSPNQTHIQQPAPKAVRPKSGKKGNSTLIWAGVGLTLFVCVAVAGIFVLGRILNPRNTSALASPSPTSVPITPTPNYTAVFESAPCTFTKPDQARVDCGFVIVPEDRSSDPSDTIRIAVAIYRSTSSAPKSDPILYLSGGPGGEAIKWGVSAYESVIAPLLSERDFVVFDPRGVGRSEPVLDCDEFSKTYLQDLQGKIPADQRVSYYQGALLGCKNSLIQQGANLSAYTSMDMAADVKDVVVALGYRQANLYGISYGTRVAQFVMRNHPEVVRSAVLDSVVPVEVQMFNQGSTENESILRVLFDDCKSAPACSSAYPELEVAYNQAFDQLNAKPVLVTVTLEENRKLEQSINGYTFRNAVMWALRTPQTISLAPQLIYRVREGDNSILILSLALPILAFDSISMGSYISVNCHDQVFAMSMENLDMTIYDMCGLWDTKPPVPGENDPVNSDIPTLIFAGRYDSTTPPAFAHQLAGHLTHSYIAEIPNQGHAPSATGISDCPTKLISAFLQDPNVAPDLTCVREIQPIKFFVPYDVNAPLVLEPATIEQYRINTQIPSGWSKADFGFYNRSGFWGDMTQIGIQRAAVSESEWLTWLSTNFRGTQGFDQPAVKDGERQANGLTWSIYKTSSQGFPVEIALASSGDQMLMILLLSSQDEHDALYETAFLPIIDSTTSSP
;
A
#
# COMPACT_ATOMS: atom_id res chain seq x y z
N MET A 1 -11.34 -36.50 25.42
CA MET A 1 -12.68 -36.16 25.92
C MET A 1 -13.60 -36.18 24.72
N THR A 2 -14.74 -36.85 24.78
CA THR A 2 -15.68 -36.95 23.65
C THR A 2 -16.50 -35.66 23.49
N ILE A 3 -17.16 -35.51 22.34
CA ILE A 3 -18.08 -34.39 22.09
C ILE A 3 -19.25 -34.41 23.11
N GLU A 4 -19.74 -35.61 23.46
CA GLU A 4 -20.78 -35.79 24.48
C GLU A 4 -20.30 -35.40 25.89
N GLU A 5 -19.03 -35.72 26.24
CA GLU A 5 -18.43 -35.28 27.50
C GLU A 5 -18.27 -33.76 27.56
N LEU A 6 -17.76 -33.15 26.48
CA LEU A 6 -17.65 -31.70 26.32
C LEU A 6 -19.03 -31.01 26.46
N LEU A 7 -20.04 -31.49 25.74
CA LEU A 7 -21.41 -30.96 25.77
C LEU A 7 -22.02 -31.10 27.17
N ARG A 8 -21.91 -32.28 27.80
CA ARG A 8 -22.39 -32.51 29.16
C ARG A 8 -21.72 -31.57 30.17
N MET A 9 -20.40 -31.38 30.06
CA MET A 9 -19.64 -30.49 30.94
C MET A 9 -19.99 -29.01 30.71
N GLY A 10 -20.17 -28.59 29.45
CA GLY A 10 -20.58 -27.23 29.08
C GLY A 10 -21.98 -26.89 29.61
N ILE A 11 -22.95 -27.78 29.41
CA ILE A 11 -24.31 -27.67 29.98
C ILE A 11 -24.27 -27.64 31.52
N THR A 12 -23.40 -28.45 32.14
CA THR A 12 -23.26 -28.47 33.61
C THR A 12 -22.67 -27.17 34.14
N ALA A 13 -21.66 -26.61 33.48
CA ALA A 13 -21.09 -25.29 33.82
C ALA A 13 -22.13 -24.17 33.64
N ALA A 14 -22.90 -24.18 32.55
CA ALA A 14 -23.95 -23.20 32.30
C ALA A 14 -25.03 -23.22 33.39
N LYS A 15 -25.50 -24.42 33.78
CA LYS A 15 -26.46 -24.61 34.88
C LYS A 15 -25.91 -24.25 36.26
N ALA A 16 -24.59 -24.25 36.43
CA ALA A 16 -23.91 -23.80 37.65
C ALA A 16 -23.60 -22.29 37.66
N GLY A 17 -23.92 -21.56 36.60
CA GLY A 17 -23.61 -20.13 36.46
C GLY A 17 -22.17 -19.81 36.03
N ASP A 18 -21.34 -20.82 35.74
CA ASP A 18 -19.98 -20.66 35.25
C ASP A 18 -19.98 -20.43 33.73
N ILE A 19 -20.45 -19.25 33.32
CA ILE A 19 -20.69 -18.86 31.92
C ILE A 19 -19.40 -18.86 31.09
N ALA A 20 -18.25 -18.51 31.69
CA ALA A 20 -16.96 -18.50 30.99
C ALA A 20 -16.52 -19.92 30.63
N LYS A 21 -16.53 -20.85 31.60
CA LYS A 21 -16.21 -22.26 31.37
C LYS A 21 -17.22 -22.94 30.45
N ALA A 22 -18.50 -22.61 30.60
CA ALA A 22 -19.57 -23.11 29.74
C ALA A 22 -19.32 -22.70 28.28
N SER A 23 -19.07 -21.42 28.02
CA SER A 23 -18.77 -20.90 26.68
C SER A 23 -17.58 -21.62 26.05
N ASN A 24 -16.46 -21.76 26.78
CA ASN A 24 -15.26 -22.39 26.25
C ASN A 24 -15.46 -23.88 25.90
N LEU A 25 -16.24 -24.61 26.69
CA LEU A 25 -16.59 -26.02 26.41
C LEU A 25 -17.58 -26.14 25.25
N LEU A 26 -18.59 -25.28 25.18
CA LEU A 26 -19.64 -25.32 24.15
C LEU A 26 -19.13 -24.82 22.79
N ILE A 27 -18.15 -23.91 22.75
CA ILE A 27 -17.41 -23.54 21.54
C ILE A 27 -16.71 -24.78 20.95
N GLN A 28 -16.00 -25.55 21.76
CA GLN A 28 -15.34 -26.78 21.30
C GLN A 28 -16.33 -27.83 20.78
N VAL A 29 -17.53 -27.93 21.38
CA VAL A 29 -18.61 -28.77 20.85
C VAL A 29 -19.00 -28.31 19.44
N VAL A 30 -19.36 -27.05 19.24
CA VAL A 30 -19.87 -26.58 17.93
C VAL A 30 -18.79 -26.42 16.86
N GLN A 31 -17.51 -26.40 17.25
CA GLN A 31 -16.38 -26.54 16.32
C GLN A 31 -16.17 -27.98 15.87
N THR A 32 -16.35 -28.96 16.78
CA THR A 32 -16.12 -30.39 16.47
C THR A 32 -17.36 -31.05 15.84
N ASP A 33 -18.56 -30.59 16.20
CA ASP A 33 -19.84 -30.92 15.59
C ASP A 33 -20.64 -29.63 15.31
N PRO A 34 -20.46 -29.02 14.12
CA PRO A 34 -21.21 -27.84 13.69
C PRO A 34 -22.73 -28.06 13.54
N ASN A 35 -23.20 -29.30 13.62
CA ASN A 35 -24.62 -29.69 13.61
C ASN A 35 -25.17 -29.98 15.01
N SER A 36 -24.39 -29.73 16.07
CA SER A 36 -24.82 -29.94 17.46
C SER A 36 -25.89 -28.92 17.87
N GLU A 37 -27.17 -29.28 17.67
CA GLU A 37 -28.34 -28.45 18.03
C GLU A 37 -28.25 -27.97 19.49
N LEU A 38 -27.93 -28.88 20.42
CA LEU A 38 -27.75 -28.57 21.83
C LEU A 38 -26.49 -27.74 22.11
N GLY A 39 -25.40 -27.98 21.37
CA GLY A 39 -24.18 -27.17 21.46
C GLY A 39 -24.46 -25.69 21.14
N TRP A 40 -25.10 -25.43 19.99
CA TRP A 40 -25.47 -24.07 19.58
C TRP A 40 -26.50 -23.43 20.51
N LEU A 41 -27.51 -24.18 20.95
CA LEU A 41 -28.54 -23.66 21.85
C LEU A 41 -27.93 -23.21 23.18
N TRP A 42 -27.16 -24.08 23.84
CA TRP A 42 -26.54 -23.74 25.12
C TRP A 42 -25.44 -22.69 24.98
N LEU A 43 -24.68 -22.67 23.87
CA LEU A 43 -23.73 -21.59 23.61
C LEU A 43 -24.45 -20.24 23.51
N GLY A 44 -25.60 -20.18 22.83
CA GLY A 44 -26.44 -19.00 22.76
C GLY A 44 -26.94 -18.53 24.13
N LEU A 45 -27.24 -19.44 25.06
CA LEU A 45 -27.60 -19.08 26.45
C LEU A 45 -26.43 -18.45 27.23
N CYS A 46 -25.18 -18.78 26.86
CA CYS A 46 -23.98 -18.26 27.51
C CYS A 46 -23.45 -16.95 26.92
N ARG A 47 -23.98 -16.48 25.78
CA ARG A 47 -23.56 -15.18 25.20
C ARG A 47 -24.18 -13.99 25.94
N THR A 48 -23.42 -12.91 26.06
CA THR A 48 -23.83 -11.64 26.68
C THR A 48 -24.39 -10.65 25.66
N ALA A 49 -23.70 -10.51 24.51
CA ALA A 49 -24.10 -9.66 23.40
C ALA A 49 -25.36 -10.19 22.67
N PRO A 50 -26.41 -9.38 22.42
CA PRO A 50 -27.63 -9.80 21.73
C PRO A 50 -27.39 -10.46 20.37
N GLU A 51 -26.43 -9.96 19.61
CA GLU A 51 -26.09 -10.34 18.24
C GLU A 51 -25.46 -11.74 18.23
N GLN A 52 -24.59 -12.02 19.21
CA GLN A 52 -23.99 -13.34 19.40
C GLN A 52 -25.01 -14.38 19.88
N ARG A 53 -26.01 -13.97 20.67
CA ARG A 53 -27.16 -14.84 21.03
C ARG A 53 -27.98 -15.16 19.79
N GLU A 54 -28.35 -14.14 19.03
CA GLU A 54 -29.13 -14.27 17.81
C GLU A 54 -28.44 -15.19 16.79
N TYR A 55 -27.14 -15.01 16.53
CA TYR A 55 -26.36 -15.90 15.68
C TYR A 55 -26.47 -17.37 16.13
N CYS A 56 -26.22 -17.65 17.41
CA CYS A 56 -26.29 -19.02 17.95
C CYS A 56 -27.71 -19.60 17.82
N LEU A 57 -28.76 -18.82 18.09
CA LEU A 57 -30.16 -19.27 18.00
C LEU A 57 -30.59 -19.47 16.54
N ARG A 58 -30.10 -18.65 15.60
CA ARG A 58 -30.29 -18.88 14.15
C ARG A 58 -29.56 -20.13 13.66
N ARG A 59 -28.37 -20.45 14.19
CA ARG A 59 -27.69 -21.74 13.94
C ARG A 59 -28.53 -22.92 14.43
N VAL A 60 -29.18 -22.83 15.60
CA VAL A 60 -30.13 -23.87 16.07
C VAL A 60 -31.28 -24.04 15.08
N LEU A 61 -31.89 -22.96 14.59
CA LEU A 61 -33.00 -23.04 13.63
C LEU A 61 -32.58 -23.49 12.21
N ALA A 62 -31.31 -23.33 11.84
CA ALA A 62 -30.78 -23.91 10.61
C ALA A 62 -30.62 -25.45 10.70
N ILE A 63 -30.34 -25.97 11.90
CA ILE A 63 -30.19 -27.42 12.17
C ILE A 63 -31.56 -28.07 12.40
N ASN A 64 -32.36 -27.48 13.29
CA ASN A 64 -33.72 -27.89 13.60
C ASN A 64 -34.67 -26.68 13.51
N PRO A 65 -35.29 -26.45 12.33
CA PRO A 65 -36.24 -25.35 12.14
C PRO A 65 -37.43 -25.36 13.09
N GLN A 66 -37.73 -26.47 13.77
CA GLN A 66 -38.85 -26.63 14.70
C GLN A 66 -38.48 -26.43 16.18
N ASN A 67 -37.22 -26.10 16.51
CA ASN A 67 -36.82 -25.85 17.90
C ASN A 67 -37.57 -24.65 18.51
N SER A 68 -38.50 -24.93 19.43
CA SER A 68 -39.37 -23.92 20.05
C SER A 68 -38.62 -22.96 20.97
N GLU A 69 -37.61 -23.43 21.68
CA GLU A 69 -36.79 -22.63 22.60
C GLU A 69 -35.97 -21.57 21.83
N ALA A 70 -35.42 -21.95 20.68
CA ALA A 70 -34.66 -21.03 19.83
C ALA A 70 -35.54 -19.97 19.18
N ARG A 71 -36.74 -20.34 18.68
CA ARG A 71 -37.75 -19.38 18.20
C ARG A 71 -38.14 -18.39 19.30
N HIS A 72 -38.54 -18.90 20.47
CA HIS A 72 -39.02 -18.08 21.57
C HIS A 72 -37.94 -17.11 22.08
N ARG A 73 -36.66 -17.51 22.07
CA ARG A 73 -35.55 -16.64 22.46
C ARG A 73 -35.22 -15.57 21.43
N LEU A 74 -35.39 -15.84 20.13
CA LEU A 74 -35.30 -14.81 19.09
C LEU A 74 -36.46 -13.80 19.23
N GLU A 75 -37.71 -14.26 19.44
CA GLU A 75 -38.85 -13.38 19.75
C GLU A 75 -38.65 -12.51 21.00
N LEU A 76 -37.84 -12.96 21.97
CA LEU A 76 -37.48 -12.18 23.16
C LEU A 76 -36.34 -11.19 22.90
N LEU A 77 -35.41 -11.48 21.99
CA LEU A 77 -34.36 -10.55 21.55
C LEU A 77 -34.92 -9.43 20.66
N HIS A 78 -35.95 -9.72 19.87
CA HIS A 78 -36.57 -8.77 18.93
C HIS A 78 -37.77 -7.99 19.50
N LYS A 79 -38.07 -8.13 20.80
CA LYS A 79 -39.07 -7.29 21.47
C LYS A 79 -38.45 -5.97 21.93
N PRO A 80 -39.03 -4.80 21.56
CA PRO A 80 -38.52 -3.53 22.03
C PRO A 80 -38.70 -3.41 23.55
N THR A 81 -37.60 -3.19 24.27
CA THR A 81 -37.60 -3.01 25.72
C THR A 81 -38.35 -1.73 26.08
N VAL A 82 -39.54 -1.85 26.68
CA VAL A 82 -40.27 -0.69 27.21
C VAL A 82 -39.47 -0.14 28.39
N SER A 83 -38.82 1.01 28.18
CA SER A 83 -38.01 1.68 29.20
C SER A 83 -38.86 2.14 30.37
N SER A 84 -38.28 2.07 31.57
CA SER A 84 -38.99 2.31 32.83
C SER A 84 -39.01 3.78 33.25
N GLN A 85 -40.20 4.26 33.58
CA GLN A 85 -40.53 5.46 34.36
C GLN A 85 -40.32 6.84 33.70
N GLU A 86 -41.39 7.64 33.76
CA GLU A 86 -41.40 9.06 33.37
C GLU A 86 -40.54 9.90 34.33
N ILE A 87 -39.63 10.71 33.79
CA ILE A 87 -39.13 11.90 34.50
C ILE A 87 -39.87 13.11 33.92
N LYS A 88 -40.74 13.71 34.74
CA LYS A 88 -41.63 14.81 34.32
C LYS A 88 -40.84 16.12 34.16
N PRO A 89 -40.91 16.82 33.01
CA PRO A 89 -40.23 18.11 32.84
C PRO A 89 -40.78 19.18 33.80
N LEU A 90 -39.89 19.89 34.50
CA LEU A 90 -40.24 21.07 35.30
C LEU A 90 -40.33 22.31 34.42
N THR A 91 -41.55 22.76 34.14
CA THR A 91 -41.81 24.03 33.44
C THR A 91 -41.81 25.20 34.43
N PHE A 92 -41.13 26.30 34.08
CA PHE A 92 -41.25 27.60 34.76
C PHE A 92 -41.60 28.72 33.75
N PRO A 93 -42.51 29.64 34.07
CA PRO A 93 -43.00 30.68 33.16
C PRO A 93 -42.09 31.92 33.10
N VAL A 94 -42.37 32.83 32.16
CA VAL A 94 -41.49 33.96 31.77
C VAL A 94 -42.19 35.33 31.91
N ALA A 95 -41.40 36.36 32.27
CA ALA A 95 -41.69 37.82 32.23
C ALA A 95 -42.69 38.37 33.29
N PRO A 96 -42.71 39.71 33.57
CA PRO A 96 -42.02 40.83 32.89
C PRO A 96 -41.13 41.75 33.77
N ALA A 97 -40.56 42.80 33.15
CA ALA A 97 -39.42 43.60 33.62
C ALA A 97 -39.75 44.93 34.34
N ARG A 98 -38.74 45.54 35.02
CA ARG A 98 -38.28 46.95 34.80
C ARG A 98 -37.08 47.43 35.67
N VAL A 99 -36.08 48.01 34.98
CA VAL A 99 -35.31 49.26 35.26
C VAL A 99 -34.82 49.59 36.69
N SER A 100 -33.48 49.68 36.86
CA SER A 100 -32.75 50.89 37.31
C SER A 100 -31.21 50.73 37.13
N THR A 101 -30.45 51.85 37.10
CA THR A 101 -29.00 51.89 36.80
C THR A 101 -28.26 52.85 37.80
N PRO A 102 -26.95 53.19 37.66
CA PRO A 102 -25.89 52.78 38.61
C PRO A 102 -25.31 53.96 39.42
N PRO A 103 -24.13 53.82 40.09
CA PRO A 103 -22.87 54.18 39.41
C PRO A 103 -21.65 53.28 39.75
N ALA A 104 -20.49 53.62 39.18
CA ALA A 104 -19.25 52.84 39.20
C ALA A 104 -18.23 53.23 40.30
N ILE A 105 -17.12 52.46 40.39
CA ILE A 105 -15.76 52.90 40.78
C ILE A 105 -14.74 51.92 40.14
N GLU A 106 -13.53 52.40 39.84
CA GLU A 106 -12.47 51.70 39.06
C GLU A 106 -11.16 51.54 39.90
N PRO A 107 -9.94 51.17 39.41
CA PRO A 107 -9.16 50.11 40.06
C PRO A 107 -7.72 50.47 40.53
N SER A 108 -7.07 49.53 41.24
CA SER A 108 -5.60 49.43 41.45
C SER A 108 -5.23 47.93 41.43
N LYS A 109 -4.20 47.37 40.78
CA LYS A 109 -2.82 47.74 40.36
C LYS A 109 -1.73 47.76 41.45
N ASP A 110 -0.57 47.23 41.05
CA ASP A 110 0.79 47.30 41.62
C ASP A 110 1.03 46.60 42.99
N ARG A 111 2.19 45.99 43.33
CA ARG A 111 3.44 45.70 42.59
C ARG A 111 4.37 44.67 43.30
N LEU A 112 5.27 44.05 42.51
CA LEU A 112 6.67 43.62 42.81
C LEU A 112 7.03 42.49 43.83
N SER A 113 8.14 41.81 43.48
CA SER A 113 9.00 40.90 44.26
C SER A 113 10.24 41.69 44.83
N PRO A 114 11.43 41.14 45.22
CA PRO A 114 11.94 39.74 45.34
C PRO A 114 12.79 39.40 46.60
N ASN A 115 13.19 38.12 46.77
CA ASN A 115 14.54 37.59 47.15
C ASN A 115 14.50 36.09 47.54
N GLN A 116 15.39 35.19 47.05
CA GLN A 116 16.74 34.79 47.55
C GLN A 116 16.72 34.06 48.92
N THR A 117 17.46 32.96 49.21
CA THR A 117 18.60 32.27 48.52
C THR A 117 18.91 30.87 49.13
N HIS A 118 19.63 30.00 48.38
CA HIS A 118 20.48 28.85 48.87
C HIS A 118 19.73 27.68 49.60
N ILE A 119 20.22 26.43 49.83
CA ILE A 119 21.43 25.60 49.56
C ILE A 119 21.00 24.09 49.73
N GLN A 120 21.59 22.96 49.27
CA GLN A 120 22.76 22.56 48.44
C GLN A 120 22.59 21.07 47.99
N GLN A 121 23.54 20.47 47.27
CA GLN A 121 23.70 18.99 47.11
C GLN A 121 24.73 18.43 48.11
N PRO A 122 24.77 17.09 48.36
CA PRO A 122 25.86 16.28 47.78
C PRO A 122 25.55 14.80 47.47
N ALA A 123 26.46 14.17 46.72
CA ALA A 123 26.71 12.72 46.59
C ALA A 123 28.25 12.49 46.60
N PRO A 124 28.83 11.29 46.39
CA PRO A 124 28.30 9.91 46.38
C PRO A 124 29.11 8.95 47.31
N LYS A 125 28.73 7.66 47.41
CA LYS A 125 29.65 6.54 47.76
C LYS A 125 29.22 5.22 47.08
N ALA A 126 30.20 4.34 46.83
CA ALA A 126 30.00 3.03 46.18
C ALA A 126 30.60 1.87 47.00
N VAL A 127 29.97 0.69 46.95
CA VAL A 127 30.49 -0.57 47.51
C VAL A 127 30.08 -1.78 46.63
N ARG A 128 30.99 -2.75 46.50
CA ARG A 128 30.82 -4.11 45.94
C ARG A 128 31.72 -5.05 46.78
N PRO A 129 31.62 -6.40 46.69
CA PRO A 129 30.52 -7.26 46.23
C PRO A 129 30.21 -8.41 47.22
N LYS A 130 29.19 -9.26 46.93
CA LYS A 130 29.28 -10.73 47.11
C LYS A 130 28.14 -11.50 46.40
N SER A 131 28.35 -12.81 46.24
CA SER A 131 27.67 -13.77 45.36
C SER A 131 26.36 -14.38 45.90
N GLY A 132 25.42 -14.81 45.03
CA GLY A 132 24.15 -15.41 45.50
C GLY A 132 23.24 -16.19 44.51
N LYS A 133 23.75 -17.18 43.75
CA LYS A 133 22.99 -18.25 43.02
C LYS A 133 22.08 -17.87 41.83
N LYS A 134 21.78 -18.90 41.02
CA LYS A 134 21.04 -18.90 39.75
C LYS A 134 19.52 -18.76 39.95
N GLY A 135 18.83 -18.20 38.96
CA GLY A 135 17.40 -18.39 38.68
C GLY A 135 17.15 -18.51 37.17
N ASN A 136 16.23 -19.37 36.74
CA ASN A 136 15.84 -19.49 35.33
C ASN A 136 14.77 -18.44 35.00
N SER A 137 14.84 -17.83 33.82
CA SER A 137 13.83 -16.89 33.30
C SER A 137 13.13 -17.46 32.07
N THR A 138 12.06 -18.21 32.29
CA THR A 138 11.09 -18.61 31.24
C THR A 138 9.92 -17.64 31.26
N LEU A 139 9.75 -16.83 30.22
CA LEU A 139 8.63 -15.88 30.06
C LEU A 139 8.29 -15.72 28.57
N ILE A 140 7.07 -16.13 28.21
CA ILE A 140 6.48 -16.33 26.87
C ILE A 140 4.97 -16.46 27.13
N TRP A 141 4.02 -15.96 26.34
CA TRP A 141 3.93 -14.86 25.35
C TRP A 141 2.45 -14.40 25.41
N ALA A 142 2.13 -13.14 25.13
CA ALA A 142 0.74 -12.68 24.94
C ALA A 142 0.70 -11.41 24.08
N GLY A 143 -0.30 -11.31 23.19
CA GLY A 143 -0.50 -10.16 22.31
C GLY A 143 0.17 -10.30 20.93
N VAL A 144 -0.58 -10.83 19.96
CA VAL A 144 -0.26 -10.77 18.53
C VAL A 144 -1.57 -10.39 17.84
N GLY A 145 -1.61 -9.22 17.18
CA GLY A 145 -2.80 -8.89 16.38
C GLY A 145 -3.10 -7.44 15.95
N LEU A 146 -2.14 -6.52 15.97
CA LEU A 146 -2.38 -5.14 15.53
C LEU A 146 -1.79 -4.84 14.14
N THR A 147 -0.88 -5.71 13.68
CA THR A 147 0.12 -5.33 12.68
C THR A 147 -0.37 -5.46 11.24
N LEU A 148 -1.34 -6.32 10.96
CA LEU A 148 -1.92 -6.49 9.61
C LEU A 148 -2.63 -5.22 9.09
N PHE A 149 -2.98 -4.26 9.95
CA PHE A 149 -3.53 -2.95 9.58
C PHE A 149 -2.46 -1.95 9.11
N VAL A 150 -1.17 -2.23 9.40
CA VAL A 150 -0.04 -1.29 9.24
C VAL A 150 1.24 -2.04 8.80
N CYS A 151 1.09 -3.09 8.00
CA CYS A 151 2.15 -3.97 7.48
C CYS A 151 2.91 -4.85 8.52
N VAL A 152 2.24 -5.93 8.98
CA VAL A 152 2.65 -7.29 9.48
C VAL A 152 3.84 -7.42 10.49
N ALA A 153 3.87 -8.43 11.39
CA ALA A 153 5.11 -8.86 12.11
C ALA A 153 5.03 -10.17 12.96
N VAL A 154 6.00 -11.08 12.74
CA VAL A 154 6.83 -11.84 13.74
C VAL A 154 6.24 -12.90 14.73
N ALA A 155 6.49 -14.19 14.40
CA ALA A 155 6.94 -15.38 15.18
C ALA A 155 6.40 -15.79 16.59
N GLY A 156 6.21 -17.09 16.91
CA GLY A 156 6.21 -18.32 16.09
C GLY A 156 6.56 -19.66 16.83
N ILE A 157 6.29 -20.81 16.15
CA ILE A 157 6.97 -22.15 16.29
C ILE A 157 6.67 -22.97 17.60
N PHE A 158 6.47 -24.31 17.67
CA PHE A 158 6.46 -25.49 16.76
C PHE A 158 5.66 -26.68 17.39
N VAL A 159 5.24 -27.72 16.62
CA VAL A 159 5.45 -29.19 16.89
C VAL A 159 4.70 -30.12 15.88
N LEU A 160 5.45 -31.05 15.27
CA LEU A 160 5.08 -32.26 14.47
C LEU A 160 4.05 -32.19 13.31
N GLY A 161 4.20 -33.10 12.34
CA GLY A 161 3.30 -33.28 11.19
C GLY A 161 3.48 -34.63 10.47
N ARG A 162 2.83 -34.77 9.29
CA ARG A 162 2.53 -36.03 8.54
C ARG A 162 1.38 -36.82 9.20
N ILE A 163 0.45 -37.47 8.47
CA ILE A 163 0.64 -38.32 7.27
C ILE A 163 -0.32 -37.99 6.10
N LEU A 164 0.17 -38.34 4.91
CA LEU A 164 -0.35 -38.29 3.52
C LEU A 164 -1.80 -38.78 3.25
N ASN A 165 -2.53 -38.05 2.37
CA ASN A 165 -3.31 -38.46 1.16
C ASN A 165 -4.36 -39.63 1.23
N PRO A 166 -5.28 -39.79 0.23
CA PRO A 166 -5.64 -38.91 -0.89
C PRO A 166 -7.17 -38.67 -1.10
N ARG A 167 -7.48 -37.78 -2.06
CA ARG A 167 -8.69 -37.70 -2.92
C ARG A 167 -10.03 -38.30 -2.42
N ASN A 168 -11.06 -37.45 -2.39
CA ASN A 168 -12.40 -37.84 -2.86
C ASN A 168 -13.08 -36.66 -3.56
N THR A 169 -13.34 -36.78 -4.87
CA THR A 169 -14.05 -35.78 -5.67
C THR A 169 -15.54 -36.09 -5.70
N SER A 170 -16.30 -35.49 -4.79
CA SER A 170 -17.76 -35.45 -4.86
C SER A 170 -18.19 -34.11 -5.44
N ALA A 171 -18.92 -34.11 -6.56
CA ALA A 171 -19.48 -32.89 -7.12
C ALA A 171 -20.58 -32.35 -6.19
N LEU A 172 -20.31 -31.22 -5.53
CA LEU A 172 -21.32 -30.46 -4.80
C LEU A 172 -22.19 -29.73 -5.82
N ALA A 173 -23.51 -29.87 -5.69
CA ALA A 173 -24.45 -29.09 -6.49
C ALA A 173 -24.40 -27.62 -6.04
N SER A 174 -24.32 -26.70 -7.00
CA SER A 174 -24.33 -25.26 -6.73
C SER A 174 -25.60 -24.87 -5.95
N PRO A 175 -25.49 -24.13 -4.83
CA PRO A 175 -26.66 -23.55 -4.20
C PRO A 175 -27.30 -22.54 -5.16
N SER A 176 -28.62 -22.54 -5.25
CA SER A 176 -29.33 -21.49 -5.97
C SER A 176 -29.10 -20.14 -5.27
N PRO A 177 -28.91 -19.03 -6.01
CA PRO A 177 -28.69 -17.72 -5.40
C PRO A 177 -29.89 -17.34 -4.52
N THR A 178 -29.62 -17.06 -3.25
CA THR A 178 -30.66 -16.63 -2.31
C THR A 178 -30.94 -15.16 -2.55
N SER A 179 -32.16 -14.83 -2.99
CA SER A 179 -32.55 -13.44 -3.29
C SER A 179 -32.45 -12.56 -2.04
N VAL A 180 -31.48 -11.65 -2.02
CA VAL A 180 -31.32 -10.66 -0.96
C VAL A 180 -32.59 -9.78 -0.89
N PRO A 181 -33.16 -9.53 0.31
CA PRO A 181 -34.31 -8.64 0.44
C PRO A 181 -33.95 -7.21 0.00
N ILE A 182 -34.66 -6.70 -1.00
CA ILE A 182 -34.46 -5.33 -1.49
C ILE A 182 -35.11 -4.36 -0.51
N THR A 183 -34.30 -3.70 0.32
CA THR A 183 -34.71 -2.50 1.06
C THR A 183 -35.11 -1.41 0.04
N PRO A 184 -36.28 -0.76 0.16
CA PRO A 184 -36.69 0.26 -0.80
C PRO A 184 -35.75 1.47 -0.77
N THR A 185 -34.93 1.62 -1.81
CA THR A 185 -34.07 2.80 -1.99
C THR A 185 -34.93 4.05 -2.16
N PRO A 186 -34.63 5.18 -1.49
CA PRO A 186 -35.27 6.45 -1.76
C PRO A 186 -35.05 6.91 -3.21
N ASN A 187 -36.03 7.57 -3.82
CA ASN A 187 -35.85 8.17 -5.14
C ASN A 187 -35.03 9.47 -5.03
N TYR A 188 -33.84 9.48 -5.62
CA TYR A 188 -32.99 10.64 -5.85
C TYR A 188 -32.61 10.72 -7.34
N THR A 189 -31.93 11.79 -7.74
CA THR A 189 -31.29 11.91 -9.06
C THR A 189 -29.91 12.53 -8.86
N ALA A 190 -28.86 11.84 -9.29
CA ALA A 190 -27.50 12.37 -9.24
C ALA A 190 -27.33 13.52 -10.25
N VAL A 191 -26.58 14.55 -9.87
CA VAL A 191 -26.40 15.79 -10.66
C VAL A 191 -24.91 16.10 -10.78
N PHE A 192 -24.45 16.47 -11.98
CA PHE A 192 -23.11 16.98 -12.18
C PHE A 192 -23.07 18.52 -12.07
N GLU A 193 -22.34 19.04 -11.10
CA GLU A 193 -22.02 20.44 -10.92
C GLU A 193 -20.60 20.73 -11.47
N SER A 194 -20.49 21.44 -12.58
CA SER A 194 -19.17 21.81 -13.12
C SER A 194 -18.47 22.85 -12.23
N ALA A 195 -17.16 22.64 -12.01
CA ALA A 195 -16.31 23.49 -11.19
C ALA A 195 -14.92 23.68 -11.83
N PRO A 196 -14.17 24.74 -11.49
CA PRO A 196 -12.78 24.90 -11.94
C PRO A 196 -11.89 23.74 -11.46
N CYS A 197 -11.02 23.23 -12.33
CA CYS A 197 -10.01 22.26 -11.93
C CYS A 197 -9.01 22.90 -10.96
N THR A 198 -8.89 22.35 -9.75
CA THR A 198 -8.05 22.86 -8.65
C THR A 198 -6.62 22.34 -8.66
N PHE A 199 -6.17 21.79 -9.79
CA PHE A 199 -4.84 21.21 -10.00
C PHE A 199 -4.22 21.73 -11.30
N THR A 200 -2.88 21.67 -11.39
CA THR A 200 -2.15 21.97 -12.64
C THR A 200 -2.50 20.93 -13.70
N LYS A 201 -3.25 21.34 -14.72
CA LYS A 201 -3.60 20.49 -15.86
C LYS A 201 -2.35 20.30 -16.75
N PRO A 202 -2.12 19.10 -17.31
CA PRO A 202 -1.08 18.91 -18.32
C PRO A 202 -1.33 19.82 -19.53
N ASP A 203 -0.27 20.40 -20.11
CA ASP A 203 -0.37 21.49 -21.11
C ASP A 203 -1.19 21.13 -22.36
N GLN A 204 -1.19 19.85 -22.75
CA GLN A 204 -1.93 19.36 -23.93
C GLN A 204 -3.36 18.90 -23.59
N ALA A 205 -3.72 18.83 -22.31
CA ALA A 205 -4.96 18.20 -21.84
C ALA A 205 -6.15 19.17 -21.82
N ARG A 206 -7.19 18.85 -22.59
CA ARG A 206 -8.53 19.43 -22.40
C ARG A 206 -9.21 18.73 -21.24
N VAL A 207 -9.18 19.33 -20.05
CA VAL A 207 -9.82 18.76 -18.84
C VAL A 207 -10.90 19.68 -18.31
N ASP A 208 -12.12 19.14 -18.23
CA ASP A 208 -13.26 19.70 -17.51
C ASP A 208 -13.33 19.08 -16.11
N CYS A 209 -13.77 19.84 -15.11
CA CYS A 209 -13.91 19.34 -13.74
C CYS A 209 -15.28 19.68 -13.14
N GLY A 210 -15.59 19.04 -12.03
CA GLY A 210 -16.84 19.23 -11.28
C GLY A 210 -17.04 18.19 -10.20
N PHE A 211 -18.26 18.14 -9.67
CA PHE A 211 -18.69 17.19 -8.66
C PHE A 211 -19.97 16.49 -9.11
N VAL A 212 -20.09 15.19 -8.84
CA VAL A 212 -21.36 14.46 -8.92
C VAL A 212 -21.95 14.36 -7.53
N ILE A 213 -23.14 14.93 -7.36
CA ILE A 213 -23.86 14.98 -6.08
C ILE A 213 -24.66 13.69 -5.91
N VAL A 214 -24.44 12.97 -4.81
CA VAL A 214 -25.10 11.69 -4.48
C VAL A 214 -25.44 11.62 -2.99
N PRO A 215 -26.44 10.81 -2.57
CA PRO A 215 -26.66 10.55 -1.15
C PRO A 215 -25.43 9.92 -0.46
N GLU A 216 -25.17 10.29 0.80
CA GLU A 216 -24.18 9.57 1.60
C GLU A 216 -24.69 8.16 1.88
N ASP A 217 -25.73 8.01 2.70
CA ASP A 217 -26.37 6.72 2.99
C ASP A 217 -27.59 6.51 2.09
N ARG A 218 -27.42 5.59 1.13
CA ARG A 218 -28.43 5.25 0.11
C ARG A 218 -29.64 4.48 0.68
N SER A 219 -29.66 4.23 2.00
CA SER A 219 -30.77 3.61 2.73
C SER A 219 -31.55 4.57 3.66
N SER A 220 -31.12 5.82 3.84
CA SER A 220 -31.75 6.80 4.76
C SER A 220 -32.30 8.05 4.05
N ASP A 221 -31.81 9.26 4.37
CA ASP A 221 -32.35 10.51 3.80
C ASP A 221 -31.59 10.89 2.51
N PRO A 222 -32.24 10.89 1.33
CA PRO A 222 -31.57 11.22 0.07
C PRO A 222 -31.19 12.71 -0.07
N SER A 223 -31.56 13.56 0.88
CA SER A 223 -31.09 14.96 0.96
C SER A 223 -29.81 15.14 1.77
N ASP A 224 -29.31 14.09 2.43
CA ASP A 224 -27.99 14.06 3.05
C ASP A 224 -26.95 13.60 1.99
N THR A 225 -26.21 14.55 1.42
CA THR A 225 -25.46 14.34 0.16
C THR A 225 -23.98 14.64 0.26
N ILE A 226 -23.17 13.75 -0.33
CA ILE A 226 -21.74 13.93 -0.58
C ILE A 226 -21.46 14.37 -2.02
N ARG A 227 -20.25 14.85 -2.26
CA ARG A 227 -19.84 15.46 -3.54
C ARG A 227 -18.64 14.69 -4.10
N ILE A 228 -18.89 13.83 -5.10
CA ILE A 228 -17.86 13.00 -5.74
C ILE A 228 -17.09 13.86 -6.76
N ALA A 229 -15.82 14.17 -6.51
CA ALA A 229 -15.02 15.01 -7.39
C ALA A 229 -14.60 14.29 -8.67
N VAL A 230 -14.76 14.94 -9.82
CA VAL A 230 -14.51 14.38 -11.17
C VAL A 230 -13.60 15.29 -11.99
N ALA A 231 -12.66 14.68 -12.72
CA ALA A 231 -11.89 15.26 -13.82
C ALA A 231 -12.14 14.45 -15.11
N ILE A 232 -12.59 15.14 -16.16
CA ILE A 232 -12.90 14.55 -17.47
C ILE A 232 -11.82 14.98 -18.46
N TYR A 233 -10.89 14.09 -18.77
CA TYR A 233 -9.92 14.30 -19.84
C TYR A 233 -10.64 14.05 -21.17
N ARG A 234 -10.85 15.09 -21.96
CA ARG A 234 -11.60 15.03 -23.21
C ARG A 234 -10.78 14.39 -24.32
N SER A 235 -11.44 13.57 -25.13
CA SER A 235 -10.86 12.97 -26.33
C SER A 235 -10.22 14.02 -27.24
N THR A 236 -9.18 13.63 -27.97
CA THR A 236 -8.58 14.45 -29.04
C THR A 236 -9.40 14.42 -30.34
N SER A 237 -10.30 13.43 -30.50
CA SER A 237 -11.21 13.30 -31.64
C SER A 237 -12.18 14.49 -31.77
N SER A 238 -12.56 14.83 -33.00
CA SER A 238 -13.69 15.73 -33.31
C SER A 238 -15.06 15.04 -33.26
N ALA A 239 -15.07 13.71 -33.18
CA ALA A 239 -16.25 12.86 -33.04
C ALA A 239 -15.92 11.71 -32.05
N PRO A 240 -15.87 12.00 -30.74
CA PRO A 240 -15.62 10.97 -29.72
C PRO A 240 -16.75 9.93 -29.68
N LYS A 241 -16.40 8.71 -29.26
CA LYS A 241 -17.37 7.66 -28.96
C LYS A 241 -18.17 8.04 -27.71
N SER A 242 -19.43 7.59 -27.64
CA SER A 242 -20.36 7.94 -26.55
C SER A 242 -20.11 7.21 -25.22
N ASP A 243 -19.21 6.22 -25.20
CA ASP A 243 -18.83 5.43 -24.04
C ASP A 243 -17.38 5.77 -23.60
N PRO A 244 -17.19 6.43 -22.43
CA PRO A 244 -15.87 6.84 -21.96
C PRO A 244 -15.08 5.65 -21.39
N ILE A 245 -13.83 5.89 -21.05
CA ILE A 245 -13.08 5.06 -20.10
C ILE A 245 -13.30 5.66 -18.70
N LEU A 246 -13.70 4.85 -17.73
CA LEU A 246 -13.92 5.29 -16.34
C LEU A 246 -12.91 4.59 -15.42
N TYR A 247 -11.98 5.36 -14.88
CA TYR A 247 -10.92 4.86 -14.02
C TYR A 247 -11.39 4.64 -12.58
N LEU A 248 -11.04 3.50 -12.00
CA LEU A 248 -11.33 3.12 -10.61
C LEU A 248 -10.01 2.89 -9.87
N SER A 249 -9.68 3.77 -8.93
CA SER A 249 -8.39 3.74 -8.22
C SER A 249 -8.26 2.58 -7.23
N GLY A 250 -7.01 2.18 -6.98
CA GLY A 250 -6.65 1.19 -5.98
C GLY A 250 -6.56 1.75 -4.55
N GLY A 251 -5.87 1.01 -3.69
CA GLY A 251 -5.65 1.36 -2.29
C GLY A 251 -6.32 0.33 -1.35
N PRO A 252 -7.61 0.46 -0.99
CA PRO A 252 -8.58 1.51 -1.37
C PRO A 252 -8.21 2.90 -0.85
N GLY A 253 -8.97 3.93 -1.24
CA GLY A 253 -8.73 5.30 -0.78
C GLY A 253 -7.62 6.05 -1.52
N GLY A 254 -7.14 5.56 -2.66
CA GLY A 254 -6.13 6.26 -3.46
C GLY A 254 -6.68 7.43 -4.26
N GLU A 255 -6.04 8.60 -4.15
CA GLU A 255 -6.37 9.82 -4.91
C GLU A 255 -6.27 9.61 -6.43
N ALA A 256 -7.41 9.35 -7.08
CA ALA A 256 -7.50 9.08 -8.50
C ALA A 256 -7.13 10.31 -9.34
N ILE A 257 -7.61 11.51 -8.98
CA ILE A 257 -7.36 12.76 -9.72
C ILE A 257 -5.86 13.12 -9.67
N LYS A 258 -5.21 12.93 -8.51
CA LYS A 258 -3.75 13.12 -8.34
C LYS A 258 -2.96 12.13 -9.20
N TRP A 259 -3.34 10.85 -9.19
CA TRP A 259 -2.78 9.84 -10.09
C TRP A 259 -3.00 10.18 -11.57
N GLY A 260 -4.16 10.72 -11.95
CA GLY A 260 -4.47 11.07 -13.33
C GLY A 260 -3.57 12.17 -13.90
N VAL A 261 -3.07 13.08 -13.06
CA VAL A 261 -2.08 14.09 -13.47
C VAL A 261 -0.70 13.46 -13.72
N SER A 262 -0.23 12.57 -12.85
CA SER A 262 1.09 11.92 -13.00
C SER A 262 1.12 10.80 -14.04
N ALA A 263 0.00 10.12 -14.28
CA ALA A 263 -0.18 9.09 -15.30
C ALA A 263 -0.68 9.62 -16.65
N TYR A 264 -0.74 10.96 -16.84
CA TYR A 264 -1.33 11.55 -18.04
C TYR A 264 -0.62 11.11 -19.33
N GLU A 265 0.70 11.34 -19.45
CA GLU A 265 1.46 11.03 -20.67
C GLU A 265 1.60 9.52 -20.92
N SER A 266 1.69 8.72 -19.85
CA SER A 266 1.95 7.27 -19.93
C SER A 266 0.71 6.41 -20.13
N VAL A 267 -0.46 6.85 -19.63
CA VAL A 267 -1.70 6.04 -19.61
C VAL A 267 -2.87 6.78 -20.25
N ILE A 268 -3.14 8.03 -19.86
CA ILE A 268 -4.37 8.72 -20.28
C ILE A 268 -4.28 9.20 -21.74
N ALA A 269 -3.27 10.01 -22.07
CA ALA A 269 -3.14 10.67 -23.38
C ALA A 269 -3.18 9.69 -24.57
N PRO A 270 -2.53 8.50 -24.54
CA PRO A 270 -2.66 7.49 -25.59
C PRO A 270 -4.11 7.00 -25.81
N LEU A 271 -4.91 6.93 -24.74
CA LEU A 271 -6.28 6.42 -24.74
C LEU A 271 -7.33 7.48 -25.09
N LEU A 272 -6.97 8.78 -25.10
CA LEU A 272 -7.83 9.89 -25.52
C LEU A 272 -8.12 9.94 -27.02
N SER A 273 -7.51 9.07 -27.83
CA SER A 273 -7.62 9.07 -29.30
C SER A 273 -9.05 9.03 -29.84
N GLU A 274 -9.95 8.29 -29.17
CA GLU A 274 -11.38 8.19 -29.59
C GLU A 274 -12.39 8.36 -28.44
N ARG A 275 -11.94 8.46 -27.17
CA ARG A 275 -12.78 8.39 -25.98
C ARG A 275 -12.41 9.47 -24.97
N ASP A 276 -13.38 9.95 -24.21
CA ASP A 276 -13.12 10.70 -22.98
C ASP A 276 -12.63 9.72 -21.90
N PHE A 277 -11.67 10.15 -21.07
CA PHE A 277 -11.15 9.40 -19.94
C PHE A 277 -11.57 10.12 -18.65
N VAL A 278 -12.48 9.50 -17.91
CA VAL A 278 -13.05 10.04 -16.68
C VAL A 278 -12.30 9.48 -15.48
N VAL A 279 -11.80 10.39 -14.65
CA VAL A 279 -11.14 10.11 -13.37
C VAL A 279 -11.99 10.75 -12.27
N PHE A 280 -12.29 10.02 -11.21
CA PHE A 280 -12.99 10.58 -10.05
C PHE A 280 -12.40 10.04 -8.75
N ASP A 281 -12.30 10.89 -7.73
CA ASP A 281 -11.90 10.45 -6.40
C ASP A 281 -13.11 9.76 -5.73
N PRO A 282 -13.01 8.52 -5.21
CA PRO A 282 -14.15 7.85 -4.58
C PRO A 282 -14.70 8.59 -3.34
N ARG A 283 -15.87 8.18 -2.83
CA ARG A 283 -16.41 8.73 -1.57
C ARG A 283 -15.37 8.68 -0.44
N GLY A 284 -15.15 9.82 0.21
CA GLY A 284 -14.20 9.94 1.32
C GLY A 284 -12.74 10.08 0.91
N VAL A 285 -12.43 10.35 -0.36
CA VAL A 285 -11.06 10.36 -0.90
C VAL A 285 -10.70 11.70 -1.53
N GLY A 286 -9.49 12.18 -1.27
CA GLY A 286 -8.85 13.25 -2.06
C GLY A 286 -9.66 14.55 -2.14
N ARG A 287 -10.27 14.82 -3.29
CA ARG A 287 -11.08 16.02 -3.56
C ARG A 287 -12.58 15.81 -3.35
N SER A 288 -13.04 14.59 -3.09
CA SER A 288 -14.44 14.32 -2.78
C SER A 288 -14.78 14.79 -1.37
N GLU A 289 -15.97 15.36 -1.20
CA GLU A 289 -16.38 16.04 0.02
C GLU A 289 -17.52 15.25 0.72
N PRO A 290 -17.38 14.86 2.01
CA PRO A 290 -16.20 15.06 2.87
C PRO A 290 -15.04 14.12 2.49
N VAL A 291 -13.81 14.53 2.81
CA VAL A 291 -12.62 13.69 2.73
C VAL A 291 -12.40 12.99 4.09
N LEU A 292 -12.10 11.69 4.08
CA LEU A 292 -11.88 10.90 5.28
C LEU A 292 -10.38 10.66 5.49
N ASP A 293 -9.64 11.72 5.79
CA ASP A 293 -8.21 11.62 6.14
C ASP A 293 -8.02 11.43 7.65
N CYS A 294 -7.07 10.57 8.04
CA CYS A 294 -6.73 10.30 9.45
C CYS A 294 -5.31 10.75 9.79
N ASP A 295 -5.16 12.06 9.94
CA ASP A 295 -3.89 12.74 10.22
C ASP A 295 -3.19 12.16 11.47
N GLU A 296 -3.94 11.84 12.53
CA GLU A 296 -3.45 11.19 13.76
C GLU A 296 -2.94 9.77 13.51
N PHE A 297 -3.57 9.03 12.58
CA PHE A 297 -3.17 7.67 12.24
C PHE A 297 -1.84 7.68 11.47
N SER A 298 -1.71 8.55 10.46
CA SER A 298 -0.47 8.73 9.71
C SER A 298 0.69 9.20 10.60
N LYS A 299 0.44 10.13 11.53
CA LYS A 299 1.43 10.55 12.55
C LYS A 299 1.84 9.39 13.46
N THR A 300 0.91 8.52 13.83
CA THR A 300 1.17 7.33 14.67
C THR A 300 1.99 6.29 13.92
N TYR A 301 1.67 6.03 12.65
CA TYR A 301 2.45 5.13 11.78
C TYR A 301 3.92 5.57 11.66
N LEU A 302 4.15 6.85 11.35
CA LEU A 302 5.51 7.40 11.24
C LEU A 302 6.28 7.33 12.57
N GLN A 303 5.62 7.48 13.72
CA GLN A 303 6.24 7.29 15.04
C GLN A 303 6.59 5.82 15.31
N ASP A 304 5.77 4.87 14.84
CA ASP A 304 6.02 3.43 15.02
C ASP A 304 7.19 2.93 14.17
N LEU A 305 7.27 3.38 12.90
CA LEU A 305 8.42 3.13 12.03
C LEU A 305 9.74 3.62 12.65
N GLN A 306 9.68 4.77 13.35
CA GLN A 306 10.78 5.36 14.10
C GLN A 306 11.04 4.69 15.46
N GLY A 307 10.31 3.64 15.84
CA GLY A 307 10.44 2.97 17.12
C GLY A 307 10.12 3.85 18.35
N LYS A 308 9.42 4.97 18.15
CA LYS A 308 9.05 5.93 19.21
C LYS A 308 7.88 5.45 20.05
N ILE A 309 7.10 4.49 19.55
CA ILE A 309 5.99 3.85 20.25
C ILE A 309 6.51 2.58 20.93
N PRO A 310 6.36 2.42 22.27
CA PRO A 310 6.72 1.19 22.96
C PRO A 310 5.94 -0.01 22.42
N ALA A 311 6.61 -1.14 22.21
CA ALA A 311 6.02 -2.30 21.56
C ALA A 311 4.79 -2.87 22.30
N ASP A 312 4.77 -2.75 23.63
CA ASP A 312 3.66 -3.09 24.53
C ASP A 312 2.48 -2.11 24.48
N GLN A 313 2.69 -0.90 23.93
CA GLN A 313 1.71 0.19 23.88
C GLN A 313 1.17 0.46 22.48
N ARG A 314 1.75 -0.13 21.42
CA ARG A 314 1.31 -0.02 20.02
C ARG A 314 -0.21 -0.08 19.87
N VAL A 315 -0.83 -1.10 20.48
CA VAL A 315 -2.29 -1.31 20.49
C VAL A 315 -3.03 -0.05 20.91
N SER A 316 -2.68 0.50 22.08
CA SER A 316 -3.32 1.70 22.64
C SER A 316 -3.05 2.98 21.84
N TYR A 317 -1.90 3.08 21.17
CA TYR A 317 -1.58 4.23 20.32
C TYR A 317 -2.44 4.26 19.06
N TYR A 318 -2.49 3.17 18.27
CA TYR A 318 -3.35 3.13 17.09
C TYR A 318 -4.83 3.15 17.44
N GLN A 319 -5.27 2.51 18.54
CA GLN A 319 -6.64 2.67 19.05
C GLN A 319 -6.97 4.13 19.40
N GLY A 320 -6.04 4.86 20.04
CA GLY A 320 -6.19 6.28 20.35
C GLY A 320 -6.28 7.15 19.09
N ALA A 321 -5.42 6.91 18.10
CA ALA A 321 -5.43 7.61 16.82
C ALA A 321 -6.70 7.33 16.00
N LEU A 322 -7.14 6.06 15.96
CA LEU A 322 -8.34 5.60 15.29
C LEU A 322 -9.60 6.24 15.91
N LEU A 323 -9.72 6.24 17.24
CA LEU A 323 -10.81 6.91 17.95
C LEU A 323 -10.75 8.44 17.79
N GLY A 324 -9.55 9.03 17.75
CA GLY A 324 -9.35 10.45 17.45
C GLY A 324 -9.91 10.83 16.07
N CYS A 325 -9.47 10.12 15.02
CA CYS A 325 -9.95 10.32 13.66
C CYS A 325 -11.46 10.09 13.55
N LYS A 326 -11.97 8.96 14.05
CA LYS A 326 -13.41 8.63 14.05
C LYS A 326 -14.24 9.77 14.63
N ASN A 327 -13.89 10.22 15.83
CA ASN A 327 -14.63 11.27 16.52
C ASN A 327 -14.55 12.61 15.78
N SER A 328 -13.44 12.90 15.08
CA SER A 328 -13.30 14.08 14.23
C SER A 328 -14.19 14.01 13.00
N LEU A 329 -14.21 12.87 12.29
CA LEU A 329 -15.02 12.69 11.07
C LEU A 329 -16.53 12.70 11.38
N ILE A 330 -16.96 12.06 12.47
CA ILE A 330 -18.36 12.11 12.93
C ILE A 330 -18.76 13.53 13.37
N GLN A 331 -17.84 14.32 13.96
CA GLN A 331 -18.11 15.73 14.27
C GLN A 331 -18.18 16.63 13.02
N GLN A 332 -17.57 16.21 11.92
CA GLN A 332 -17.71 16.84 10.60
C GLN A 332 -18.97 16.37 9.85
N GLY A 333 -19.69 15.37 10.38
CA GLY A 333 -20.98 14.88 9.86
C GLY A 333 -20.93 13.52 9.17
N ALA A 334 -19.74 12.96 8.87
CA ALA A 334 -19.61 11.80 8.00
C ALA A 334 -20.14 10.49 8.61
N ASN A 335 -21.03 9.80 7.88
CA ASN A 335 -21.54 8.47 8.23
C ASN A 335 -20.57 7.37 7.78
N LEU A 336 -19.55 7.06 8.60
CA LEU A 336 -18.48 6.10 8.29
C LEU A 336 -18.96 4.69 7.85
N SER A 337 -20.19 4.31 8.21
CA SER A 337 -20.85 3.07 7.78
C SER A 337 -21.34 3.07 6.32
N ALA A 338 -21.30 4.21 5.61
CA ALA A 338 -21.70 4.36 4.20
C ALA A 338 -20.51 4.41 3.22
N TYR A 339 -19.33 3.98 3.66
CA TYR A 339 -18.09 4.00 2.87
C TYR A 339 -17.64 2.55 2.61
N THR A 340 -18.42 1.85 1.79
CA THR A 340 -18.23 0.45 1.38
C THR A 340 -17.95 0.32 -0.12
N SER A 341 -17.44 -0.83 -0.58
CA SER A 341 -17.30 -1.07 -2.03
C SER A 341 -18.63 -1.12 -2.78
N MET A 342 -19.71 -1.54 -2.11
CA MET A 342 -21.07 -1.51 -2.66
C MET A 342 -21.57 -0.07 -2.88
N ASP A 343 -21.31 0.83 -1.93
CA ASP A 343 -21.66 2.25 -2.06
C ASP A 343 -20.82 2.95 -3.15
N MET A 344 -19.53 2.61 -3.25
CA MET A 344 -18.65 3.07 -4.34
C MET A 344 -19.11 2.55 -5.72
N ALA A 345 -19.65 1.32 -5.80
CA ALA A 345 -20.21 0.80 -7.04
C ALA A 345 -21.50 1.54 -7.47
N ALA A 346 -22.32 1.98 -6.52
CA ALA A 346 -23.45 2.84 -6.79
C ALA A 346 -23.01 4.25 -7.24
N ASP A 347 -21.93 4.80 -6.66
CA ASP A 347 -21.32 6.07 -7.12
C ASP A 347 -20.86 5.98 -8.57
N VAL A 348 -20.21 4.88 -8.98
CA VAL A 348 -19.79 4.66 -10.38
C VAL A 348 -20.97 4.82 -11.34
N LYS A 349 -22.09 4.16 -11.03
CA LYS A 349 -23.29 4.21 -11.86
C LYS A 349 -23.92 5.60 -11.89
N ASP A 350 -23.93 6.31 -10.76
CA ASP A 350 -24.40 7.70 -10.71
C ASP A 350 -23.46 8.68 -11.43
N VAL A 351 -22.13 8.48 -11.39
CA VAL A 351 -21.13 9.26 -12.14
C VAL A 351 -21.32 9.08 -13.65
N VAL A 352 -21.50 7.85 -14.15
CA VAL A 352 -21.78 7.60 -15.57
C VAL A 352 -23.03 8.36 -16.03
N VAL A 353 -24.12 8.25 -15.26
CA VAL A 353 -25.41 8.85 -15.63
C VAL A 353 -25.41 10.38 -15.49
N ALA A 354 -24.87 10.93 -14.40
CA ALA A 354 -24.86 12.38 -14.15
C ALA A 354 -23.97 13.16 -15.15
N LEU A 355 -22.94 12.51 -15.69
CA LEU A 355 -22.12 13.05 -16.79
C LEU A 355 -22.78 12.94 -18.18
N GLY A 356 -23.97 12.33 -18.26
CA GLY A 356 -24.73 12.17 -19.50
C GLY A 356 -24.33 10.97 -20.36
N TYR A 357 -23.49 10.06 -19.85
CA TYR A 357 -23.12 8.83 -20.54
C TYR A 357 -24.18 7.74 -20.31
N ARG A 358 -24.36 6.86 -21.29
CA ARG A 358 -25.26 5.69 -21.17
C ARG A 358 -24.54 4.50 -20.51
N GLN A 359 -23.34 4.21 -20.98
CA GLN A 359 -22.48 3.11 -20.54
C GLN A 359 -21.03 3.59 -20.59
N ALA A 360 -20.18 3.07 -19.71
CA ALA A 360 -18.74 3.29 -19.70
C ALA A 360 -17.96 1.98 -19.84
N ASN A 361 -16.69 2.12 -20.18
CA ASN A 361 -15.70 1.05 -20.14
C ASN A 361 -14.95 1.19 -18.81
N LEU A 362 -15.13 0.26 -17.88
CA LEU A 362 -14.48 0.33 -16.57
C LEU A 362 -12.98 0.05 -16.73
N TYR A 363 -12.13 0.80 -16.03
CA TYR A 363 -10.69 0.54 -15.93
C TYR A 363 -10.29 0.56 -14.47
N GLY A 364 -10.33 -0.61 -13.83
CA GLY A 364 -9.96 -0.78 -12.42
C GLY A 364 -8.53 -1.25 -12.27
N ILE A 365 -7.83 -0.72 -11.28
CA ILE A 365 -6.48 -1.16 -10.89
C ILE A 365 -6.46 -1.55 -9.42
N SER A 366 -5.82 -2.67 -9.09
CA SER A 366 -5.66 -3.13 -7.70
C SER A 366 -7.04 -3.29 -7.05
N TYR A 367 -7.26 -2.73 -5.86
CA TYR A 367 -8.59 -2.70 -5.21
C TYR A 367 -9.72 -2.13 -6.10
N GLY A 368 -9.42 -1.22 -7.02
CA GLY A 368 -10.41 -0.69 -7.98
C GLY A 368 -11.03 -1.77 -8.88
N THR A 369 -10.35 -2.91 -9.07
CA THR A 369 -10.93 -4.09 -9.75
C THR A 369 -12.02 -4.77 -8.92
N ARG A 370 -11.97 -4.71 -7.59
CA ARG A 370 -13.03 -5.21 -6.69
C ARG A 370 -14.29 -4.36 -6.86
N VAL A 371 -14.14 -3.03 -6.81
CA VAL A 371 -15.23 -2.08 -7.08
C VAL A 371 -15.79 -2.30 -8.50
N ALA A 372 -14.94 -2.51 -9.50
CA ALA A 372 -15.39 -2.82 -10.86
C ALA A 372 -16.27 -4.09 -10.93
N GLN A 373 -15.89 -5.16 -10.22
CA GLN A 373 -16.69 -6.39 -10.12
C GLN A 373 -18.05 -6.13 -9.44
N PHE A 374 -18.10 -5.33 -8.36
CA PHE A 374 -19.37 -4.92 -7.77
C PHE A 374 -20.24 -4.17 -8.78
N VAL A 375 -19.69 -3.25 -9.57
CA VAL A 375 -20.43 -2.55 -10.65
C VAL A 375 -20.91 -3.54 -11.73
N MET A 376 -20.06 -4.47 -12.17
CA MET A 376 -20.42 -5.50 -13.16
C MET A 376 -21.57 -6.42 -12.71
N ARG A 377 -21.70 -6.69 -11.40
CA ARG A 377 -22.78 -7.50 -10.83
C ARG A 377 -24.04 -6.70 -10.53
N ASN A 378 -23.89 -5.51 -9.94
CA ASN A 378 -24.99 -4.75 -9.34
C ASN A 378 -25.54 -3.64 -10.25
N HIS A 379 -24.71 -3.13 -11.17
CA HIS A 379 -25.06 -2.09 -12.15
C HIS A 379 -24.59 -2.42 -13.58
N PRO A 380 -24.87 -3.62 -14.12
CA PRO A 380 -24.43 -4.01 -15.47
C PRO A 380 -24.98 -3.09 -16.57
N GLU A 381 -26.09 -2.38 -16.33
CA GLU A 381 -26.71 -1.48 -17.30
C GLU A 381 -25.85 -0.28 -17.71
N VAL A 382 -24.89 0.12 -16.87
CA VAL A 382 -23.91 1.19 -17.16
C VAL A 382 -22.55 0.67 -17.63
N VAL A 383 -22.35 -0.64 -17.79
CA VAL A 383 -21.07 -1.22 -18.22
C VAL A 383 -21.15 -1.67 -19.67
N ARG A 384 -20.14 -1.34 -20.48
CA ARG A 384 -19.94 -1.90 -21.82
C ARG A 384 -18.93 -3.05 -21.82
N SER A 385 -17.81 -2.84 -21.12
CA SER A 385 -16.72 -3.79 -20.95
C SER A 385 -15.85 -3.36 -19.77
N ALA A 386 -15.02 -4.26 -19.25
CA ALA A 386 -14.09 -3.98 -18.16
C ALA A 386 -12.63 -4.25 -18.55
N VAL A 387 -11.73 -3.40 -18.07
CA VAL A 387 -10.28 -3.62 -18.02
C VAL A 387 -9.91 -3.70 -16.54
N LEU A 388 -9.36 -4.84 -16.11
CA LEU A 388 -9.06 -5.13 -14.72
C LEU A 388 -7.57 -5.48 -14.58
N ASP A 389 -6.78 -4.59 -13.97
CA ASP A 389 -5.35 -4.80 -13.79
C ASP A 389 -5.00 -5.04 -12.31
N SER A 390 -4.16 -6.06 -12.05
CA SER A 390 -3.83 -6.50 -10.69
C SER A 390 -5.10 -6.82 -9.87
N VAL A 391 -5.82 -7.86 -10.31
CA VAL A 391 -7.17 -8.20 -9.86
C VAL A 391 -7.25 -8.59 -8.38
N VAL A 392 -8.26 -8.05 -7.67
CA VAL A 392 -8.73 -8.50 -6.35
C VAL A 392 -10.12 -9.14 -6.52
N PRO A 393 -10.28 -10.48 -6.50
CA PRO A 393 -11.59 -11.11 -6.61
C PRO A 393 -12.48 -10.76 -5.40
N VAL A 394 -13.79 -10.60 -5.62
CA VAL A 394 -14.74 -10.22 -4.56
C VAL A 394 -14.77 -11.23 -3.40
N GLU A 395 -14.65 -12.52 -3.69
CA GLU A 395 -14.62 -13.59 -2.72
C GLU A 395 -13.30 -13.72 -1.92
N VAL A 396 -12.25 -12.96 -2.27
CA VAL A 396 -10.95 -12.97 -1.58
C VAL A 396 -10.90 -11.93 -0.46
N GLN A 397 -10.26 -12.31 0.66
CA GLN A 397 -9.86 -11.41 1.75
C GLN A 397 -8.33 -11.31 1.77
N MET A 398 -7.77 -10.22 1.24
CA MET A 398 -6.32 -10.06 1.00
C MET A 398 -5.49 -10.15 2.28
N PHE A 399 -6.02 -9.68 3.41
CA PHE A 399 -5.37 -9.78 4.72
C PHE A 399 -5.21 -11.24 5.23
N ASN A 400 -5.87 -12.23 4.60
CA ASN A 400 -5.75 -13.66 4.90
C ASN A 400 -4.65 -14.38 4.08
N GLN A 401 -3.95 -13.69 3.17
CA GLN A 401 -2.94 -14.29 2.27
C GLN A 401 -1.67 -14.82 2.96
N GLY A 402 -1.58 -14.68 4.29
CA GLY A 402 -0.60 -15.39 5.14
C GLY A 402 0.86 -15.27 4.69
N SER A 403 1.60 -16.37 4.84
CA SER A 403 2.94 -16.49 4.26
C SER A 403 2.96 -17.27 2.93
N THR A 404 1.91 -18.04 2.61
CA THR A 404 1.90 -19.00 1.49
C THR A 404 1.96 -18.35 0.11
N GLU A 405 1.13 -17.34 -0.17
CA GLU A 405 1.22 -16.62 -1.45
C GLU A 405 2.50 -15.75 -1.51
N ASN A 406 2.94 -15.19 -0.38
CA ASN A 406 4.21 -14.47 -0.26
C ASN A 406 5.45 -15.37 -0.55
N GLU A 407 5.45 -16.61 -0.07
CA GLU A 407 6.49 -17.61 -0.39
C GLU A 407 6.45 -18.00 -1.87
N SER A 408 5.27 -18.02 -2.48
CA SER A 408 5.10 -18.40 -3.89
C SER A 408 5.77 -17.42 -4.86
N ILE A 409 5.63 -16.11 -4.64
CA ILE A 409 6.14 -15.06 -5.54
C ILE A 409 7.66 -14.83 -5.35
N LEU A 410 8.17 -15.01 -4.13
CA LEU A 410 9.62 -15.04 -3.88
C LEU A 410 10.29 -16.19 -4.62
N ARG A 411 9.64 -17.36 -4.69
CA ARG A 411 10.16 -18.48 -5.50
C ARG A 411 10.20 -18.17 -7.00
N VAL A 412 9.26 -17.38 -7.55
CA VAL A 412 9.35 -16.93 -8.95
C VAL A 412 10.62 -16.12 -9.20
N LEU A 413 10.96 -15.17 -8.31
CA LEU A 413 12.24 -14.44 -8.35
C LEU A 413 13.45 -15.39 -8.29
N PHE A 414 13.43 -16.38 -7.40
CA PHE A 414 14.55 -17.31 -7.20
C PHE A 414 14.75 -18.24 -8.41
N ASP A 415 13.67 -18.85 -8.91
CA ASP A 415 13.71 -19.76 -10.06
C ASP A 415 14.08 -19.01 -11.37
N ASP A 416 13.60 -17.77 -11.56
CA ASP A 416 13.96 -16.98 -12.74
C ASP A 416 15.41 -16.49 -12.71
N CYS A 417 15.93 -16.05 -11.55
CA CYS A 417 17.36 -15.73 -11.42
C CYS A 417 18.25 -16.97 -11.61
N LYS A 418 17.83 -18.12 -11.06
CA LYS A 418 18.51 -19.41 -11.24
C LYS A 418 18.52 -19.88 -12.70
N SER A 419 17.50 -19.50 -13.47
CA SER A 419 17.36 -19.83 -14.90
C SER A 419 18.11 -18.87 -15.82
N ALA A 420 18.42 -17.65 -15.37
CA ALA A 420 19.17 -16.64 -16.12
C ALA A 420 20.68 -16.75 -15.83
N PRO A 421 21.55 -17.20 -16.78
CA PRO A 421 22.94 -17.54 -16.49
C PRO A 421 23.75 -16.44 -15.79
N ALA A 422 23.62 -15.18 -16.22
CA ALA A 422 24.28 -14.05 -15.57
C ALA A 422 23.83 -13.86 -14.11
N CYS A 423 22.52 -13.95 -13.84
CA CYS A 423 21.98 -13.83 -12.48
C CYS A 423 22.43 -15.01 -11.61
N SER A 424 22.34 -16.24 -12.11
CA SER A 424 22.81 -17.44 -11.39
C SER A 424 24.33 -17.44 -11.09
N SER A 425 25.13 -16.75 -11.91
CA SER A 425 26.58 -16.64 -11.73
C SER A 425 26.99 -15.51 -10.79
N ALA A 426 26.26 -14.38 -10.79
CA ALA A 426 26.47 -13.29 -9.84
C ALA A 426 25.87 -13.60 -8.46
N TYR A 427 24.74 -14.32 -8.44
CA TYR A 427 23.90 -14.58 -7.27
C TYR A 427 23.62 -16.09 -7.07
N PRO A 428 24.66 -16.93 -6.87
CA PRO A 428 24.51 -18.38 -6.73
C PRO A 428 23.86 -18.77 -5.40
N GLU A 429 22.73 -19.49 -5.47
CA GLU A 429 21.84 -19.84 -4.35
C GLU A 429 21.11 -18.64 -3.70
N LEU A 430 20.46 -17.81 -4.54
CA LEU A 430 19.71 -16.60 -4.11
C LEU A 430 18.67 -16.83 -2.99
N GLU A 431 17.96 -17.96 -2.98
CA GLU A 431 17.03 -18.31 -1.89
C GLU A 431 17.76 -18.46 -0.54
N VAL A 432 18.96 -19.05 -0.55
CA VAL A 432 19.79 -19.21 0.65
C VAL A 432 20.33 -17.85 1.10
N ALA A 433 20.73 -16.98 0.16
CA ALA A 433 21.15 -15.62 0.47
C ALA A 433 20.03 -14.77 1.10
N TYR A 434 18.80 -14.88 0.58
CA TYR A 434 17.61 -14.22 1.13
C TYR A 434 17.32 -14.69 2.56
N ASN A 435 17.31 -16.00 2.82
CA ASN A 435 17.05 -16.53 4.15
C ASN A 435 18.17 -16.13 5.15
N GLN A 436 19.43 -16.09 4.71
CA GLN A 436 20.53 -15.59 5.53
C GLN A 436 20.38 -14.10 5.89
N ALA A 437 20.04 -13.24 4.93
CA ALA A 437 19.76 -11.82 5.18
C ALA A 437 18.59 -11.62 6.17
N PHE A 438 17.52 -12.39 5.98
CA PHE A 438 16.34 -12.38 6.85
C PHE A 438 16.69 -12.76 8.31
N ASP A 439 17.42 -13.85 8.51
CA ASP A 439 17.82 -14.31 9.85
C ASP A 439 18.87 -13.40 10.52
N GLN A 440 19.84 -12.88 9.76
CA GLN A 440 20.82 -11.91 10.25
C GLN A 440 20.13 -10.66 10.81
N LEU A 441 19.19 -10.06 10.04
CA LEU A 441 18.46 -8.86 10.45
C LEU A 441 17.46 -9.13 11.59
N ASN A 442 16.93 -10.34 11.72
CA ASN A 442 16.14 -10.72 12.90
C ASN A 442 17.00 -10.89 14.16
N ALA A 443 18.21 -11.45 14.02
CA ALA A 443 19.15 -11.63 15.13
C ALA A 443 19.82 -10.30 15.57
N LYS A 444 20.02 -9.38 14.64
CA LYS A 444 20.60 -8.05 14.87
C LYS A 444 19.97 -7.01 13.91
N PRO A 445 18.83 -6.40 14.29
CA PRO A 445 18.24 -5.31 13.53
C PRO A 445 19.22 -4.14 13.33
N VAL A 446 19.14 -3.46 12.19
CA VAL A 446 19.96 -2.29 11.85
C VAL A 446 19.12 -1.03 11.81
N LEU A 447 19.67 0.09 12.30
CA LEU A 447 19.04 1.40 12.18
C LEU A 447 19.54 2.07 10.90
N VAL A 448 18.63 2.55 10.06
CA VAL A 448 18.94 3.31 8.83
C VAL A 448 18.21 4.64 8.81
N THR A 449 18.64 5.55 7.93
CA THR A 449 17.93 6.79 7.63
C THR A 449 17.34 6.73 6.23
N VAL A 450 16.04 6.47 6.12
CA VAL A 450 15.29 6.60 4.86
C VAL A 450 15.13 8.09 4.57
N THR A 451 15.37 8.50 3.31
CA THR A 451 15.05 9.86 2.84
C THR A 451 13.86 9.79 1.89
N LEU A 452 12.89 10.65 2.11
CA LEU A 452 11.67 10.81 1.33
C LEU A 452 11.72 12.14 0.56
N GLU A 453 10.61 12.50 -0.10
CA GLU A 453 10.44 13.80 -0.74
C GLU A 453 10.59 14.97 0.23
N GLU A 454 10.84 16.17 -0.32
CA GLU A 454 11.10 17.41 0.43
C GLU A 454 12.25 17.32 1.46
N ASN A 455 13.21 16.39 1.26
CA ASN A 455 14.28 16.07 2.20
C ASN A 455 13.78 15.60 3.60
N ARG A 456 12.53 15.11 3.71
CA ARG A 456 12.03 14.44 4.93
C ARG A 456 12.89 13.21 5.22
N LYS A 457 13.48 13.13 6.42
CA LYS A 457 14.32 11.99 6.87
C LYS A 457 13.63 11.20 7.98
N LEU A 458 13.64 9.88 7.84
CA LEU A 458 13.01 8.92 8.74
C LEU A 458 14.07 7.89 9.21
N GLU A 459 14.43 7.93 10.49
CA GLU A 459 15.18 6.82 11.09
C GLU A 459 14.25 5.61 11.22
N GLN A 460 14.68 4.43 10.76
CA GLN A 460 13.88 3.21 10.81
C GLN A 460 14.74 2.01 11.24
N SER A 461 14.20 1.18 12.12
CA SER A 461 14.81 -0.09 12.51
C SER A 461 14.37 -1.20 11.55
N ILE A 462 15.33 -1.79 10.84
CA ILE A 462 15.14 -2.89 9.90
C ILE A 462 15.40 -4.22 10.61
N ASN A 463 14.40 -5.09 10.65
CA ASN A 463 14.57 -6.52 10.91
C ASN A 463 14.34 -7.34 9.62
N GLY A 464 14.45 -8.66 9.68
CA GLY A 464 14.27 -9.52 8.51
C GLY A 464 12.87 -9.38 7.88
N TYR A 465 11.85 -9.10 8.70
CA TYR A 465 10.52 -8.79 8.21
C TYR A 465 10.47 -7.47 7.41
N THR A 466 11.08 -6.40 7.91
CA THR A 466 11.21 -5.11 7.19
C THR A 466 11.92 -5.29 5.85
N PHE A 467 12.97 -6.12 5.82
CA PHE A 467 13.67 -6.51 4.59
C PHE A 467 12.77 -7.28 3.62
N ARG A 468 11.99 -8.26 4.09
CA ARG A 468 11.02 -8.97 3.24
C ARG A 468 10.05 -8.01 2.57
N ASN A 469 9.47 -7.06 3.31
CA ASN A 469 8.58 -6.05 2.72
C ASN A 469 9.27 -5.25 1.61
N ALA A 470 10.50 -4.80 1.84
CA ALA A 470 11.24 -4.03 0.84
C ALA A 470 11.54 -4.85 -0.42
N VAL A 471 11.82 -6.16 -0.30
CA VAL A 471 11.92 -7.07 -1.45
C VAL A 471 10.56 -7.19 -2.17
N MET A 472 9.44 -7.34 -1.45
CA MET A 472 8.11 -7.40 -2.07
C MET A 472 7.70 -6.10 -2.78
N TRP A 473 8.12 -4.95 -2.25
CA TRP A 473 7.93 -3.64 -2.90
C TRP A 473 8.87 -3.45 -4.09
N ALA A 474 10.09 -3.99 -4.03
CA ALA A 474 10.98 -4.04 -5.19
C ALA A 474 10.41 -4.94 -6.31
N LEU A 475 9.59 -5.94 -6.01
CA LEU A 475 8.95 -6.78 -7.03
C LEU A 475 7.83 -6.08 -7.86
N ARG A 476 7.55 -4.78 -7.66
CA ARG A 476 6.41 -4.09 -8.30
C ARG A 476 6.64 -3.63 -9.74
N THR A 477 7.84 -3.16 -10.11
CA THR A 477 8.13 -2.69 -11.50
C THR A 477 9.36 -3.38 -12.09
N PRO A 478 9.47 -3.53 -13.43
CA PRO A 478 10.59 -4.17 -14.10
C PRO A 478 11.95 -3.69 -13.61
N GLN A 479 12.12 -2.38 -13.45
CA GLN A 479 13.38 -1.79 -12.98
C GLN A 479 13.71 -2.21 -11.55
N THR A 480 12.75 -2.19 -10.62
CA THR A 480 13.02 -2.63 -9.23
C THR A 480 13.12 -4.15 -9.11
N ILE A 481 12.40 -4.94 -9.92
CA ILE A 481 12.53 -6.41 -10.01
C ILE A 481 13.97 -6.75 -10.46
N SER A 482 14.53 -6.00 -11.42
CA SER A 482 15.89 -6.23 -11.91
C SER A 482 16.96 -6.09 -10.83
N LEU A 483 16.76 -5.24 -9.82
CA LEU A 483 17.68 -5.06 -8.70
C LEU A 483 17.46 -6.05 -7.54
N ALA A 484 16.33 -6.77 -7.50
CA ALA A 484 15.96 -7.59 -6.35
C ALA A 484 17.03 -8.65 -5.95
N PRO A 485 17.74 -9.32 -6.88
CA PRO A 485 18.85 -10.20 -6.53
C PRO A 485 20.04 -9.47 -5.88
N GLN A 486 20.43 -8.29 -6.39
CA GLN A 486 21.53 -7.50 -5.85
C GLN A 486 21.21 -6.96 -4.44
N LEU A 487 19.97 -6.47 -4.26
CA LEU A 487 19.40 -6.06 -2.97
C LEU A 487 19.58 -7.18 -1.92
N ILE A 488 19.22 -8.42 -2.28
CA ILE A 488 19.31 -9.57 -1.38
C ILE A 488 20.76 -9.90 -1.00
N TYR A 489 21.69 -9.90 -1.97
CA TYR A 489 23.09 -10.24 -1.71
C TYR A 489 23.80 -9.22 -0.82
N ARG A 490 23.54 -7.94 -1.06
CA ARG A 490 24.13 -6.84 -0.30
C ARG A 490 23.67 -6.82 1.15
N VAL A 491 22.39 -7.04 1.40
CA VAL A 491 21.85 -7.08 2.77
C VAL A 491 22.46 -8.24 3.57
N ARG A 492 22.67 -9.41 2.93
CA ARG A 492 23.41 -10.56 3.50
C ARG A 492 24.87 -10.23 3.84
N GLU A 493 25.48 -9.31 3.10
CA GLU A 493 26.86 -8.83 3.28
C GLU A 493 26.97 -7.61 4.21
N GLY A 494 25.84 -7.02 4.60
CA GLY A 494 25.74 -5.85 5.48
C GLY A 494 25.60 -4.50 4.77
N ASP A 495 25.63 -4.47 3.43
CA ASP A 495 25.28 -3.27 2.66
C ASP A 495 23.74 -3.13 2.57
N ASN A 496 23.23 -2.04 3.13
CA ASN A 496 21.80 -1.72 3.19
C ASN A 496 21.40 -0.59 2.22
N SER A 497 22.31 -0.16 1.34
CA SER A 497 22.12 1.01 0.46
C SER A 497 20.89 0.89 -0.47
N ILE A 498 20.78 -0.21 -1.24
CA ILE A 498 19.62 -0.48 -2.10
C ILE A 498 18.35 -0.69 -1.25
N LEU A 499 18.49 -1.28 -0.05
CA LEU A 499 17.37 -1.51 0.87
C LEU A 499 16.74 -0.20 1.37
N ILE A 500 17.56 0.82 1.66
CA ILE A 500 17.09 2.16 2.06
C ILE A 500 16.23 2.80 0.97
N LEU A 501 16.59 2.63 -0.31
CA LEU A 501 15.79 3.11 -1.44
C LEU A 501 14.44 2.37 -1.53
N SER A 502 14.44 1.04 -1.39
CA SER A 502 13.23 0.22 -1.42
C SER A 502 12.26 0.50 -0.26
N LEU A 503 12.75 1.01 0.88
CA LEU A 503 11.93 1.36 2.04
C LEU A 503 11.16 2.69 1.89
N ALA A 504 11.59 3.59 1.00
CA ALA A 504 10.85 4.82 0.71
C ALA A 504 9.53 4.54 -0.06
N LEU A 505 9.54 3.54 -0.94
CA LEU A 505 8.42 3.19 -1.84
C LEU A 505 7.06 2.99 -1.13
N PRO A 506 6.92 2.15 -0.07
CA PRO A 506 5.65 2.02 0.64
C PRO A 506 5.19 3.34 1.29
N ILE A 507 6.11 4.13 1.85
CA ILE A 507 5.76 5.35 2.58
C ILE A 507 5.18 6.39 1.60
N LEU A 508 5.82 6.57 0.45
CA LEU A 508 5.33 7.48 -0.60
C LEU A 508 3.99 7.02 -1.20
N ALA A 509 3.73 5.71 -1.24
CA ALA A 509 2.43 5.18 -1.65
C ALA A 509 1.32 5.46 -0.61
N PHE A 510 1.61 5.32 0.69
CA PHE A 510 0.64 5.63 1.76
C PHE A 510 0.39 7.14 1.95
N ASP A 511 1.36 8.02 1.63
CA ASP A 511 1.18 9.48 1.57
C ASP A 511 0.19 9.95 0.46
N SER A 512 -0.51 9.02 -0.21
CA SER A 512 -1.59 9.29 -1.19
C SER A 512 -2.86 8.45 -0.95
N ILE A 513 -3.07 7.96 0.28
CA ILE A 513 -4.24 7.18 0.70
C ILE A 513 -5.06 7.96 1.74
N SER A 514 -6.34 8.22 1.45
CA SER A 514 -7.29 8.75 2.44
C SER A 514 -7.66 7.69 3.46
N MET A 515 -6.93 7.69 4.58
CA MET A 515 -6.88 6.57 5.54
C MET A 515 -8.22 6.19 6.16
N GLY A 516 -9.12 7.13 6.45
CA GLY A 516 -10.45 6.84 6.99
C GLY A 516 -11.34 6.09 5.98
N SER A 517 -11.24 6.42 4.69
CA SER A 517 -11.91 5.67 3.62
C SER A 517 -11.28 4.28 3.46
N TYR A 518 -9.94 4.17 3.47
CA TYR A 518 -9.24 2.88 3.51
C TYR A 518 -9.70 1.99 4.68
N ILE A 519 -9.89 2.58 5.87
CA ILE A 519 -10.31 1.88 7.09
C ILE A 519 -11.77 1.43 6.99
N SER A 520 -12.73 2.31 6.64
CA SER A 520 -14.15 1.93 6.48
C SER A 520 -14.33 0.76 5.51
N VAL A 521 -13.73 0.89 4.33
CA VAL A 521 -13.83 -0.10 3.25
C VAL A 521 -13.21 -1.43 3.67
N ASN A 522 -11.95 -1.44 4.12
CA ASN A 522 -11.27 -2.70 4.49
C ASN A 522 -11.90 -3.42 5.67
N CYS A 523 -12.38 -2.69 6.68
CA CYS A 523 -13.06 -3.31 7.82
C CYS A 523 -14.34 -4.03 7.38
N HIS A 524 -15.12 -3.42 6.49
CA HIS A 524 -16.32 -4.01 5.90
C HIS A 524 -15.99 -5.16 4.93
N ASP A 525 -15.35 -4.85 3.80
CA ASP A 525 -15.14 -5.77 2.68
C ASP A 525 -14.19 -6.93 2.98
N GLN A 526 -13.28 -6.80 3.95
CA GLN A 526 -12.19 -7.75 4.16
C GLN A 526 -12.17 -8.32 5.58
N VAL A 527 -12.09 -7.49 6.62
CA VAL A 527 -11.91 -7.98 8.02
C VAL A 527 -13.16 -8.68 8.52
N PHE A 528 -14.33 -8.03 8.42
CA PHE A 528 -15.61 -8.63 8.85
C PHE A 528 -16.12 -9.75 7.92
N ALA A 529 -15.48 -9.95 6.77
CA ALA A 529 -15.74 -11.07 5.86
C ALA A 529 -14.99 -12.36 6.23
N MET A 530 -14.00 -12.31 7.14
CA MET A 530 -13.14 -13.47 7.45
C MET A 530 -13.82 -14.57 8.28
N SER A 531 -13.32 -15.80 8.14
CA SER A 531 -13.56 -16.87 9.10
C SER A 531 -12.78 -16.65 10.41
N MET A 532 -13.38 -17.00 11.54
CA MET A 532 -12.79 -16.89 12.89
C MET A 532 -11.46 -17.66 13.09
N GLU A 533 -11.11 -18.57 12.18
CA GLU A 533 -9.84 -19.32 12.18
C GLU A 533 -8.67 -18.47 11.66
N ASN A 534 -8.97 -17.60 10.70
CA ASN A 534 -8.01 -16.75 9.99
C ASN A 534 -8.00 -15.30 10.53
N LEU A 535 -8.94 -14.98 11.41
CA LEU A 535 -9.19 -13.63 11.87
C LEU A 535 -8.15 -13.15 12.88
N ASP A 536 -7.46 -12.07 12.53
CA ASP A 536 -6.70 -11.30 13.49
C ASP A 536 -7.66 -10.54 14.44
N MET A 537 -7.83 -11.07 15.65
CA MET A 537 -8.78 -10.55 16.64
C MET A 537 -8.54 -9.10 17.04
N THR A 538 -7.29 -8.63 17.11
CA THR A 538 -7.03 -7.25 17.56
C THR A 538 -7.22 -6.23 16.42
N ILE A 539 -7.22 -6.67 15.16
CA ILE A 539 -7.72 -5.90 14.01
C ILE A 539 -9.24 -5.94 13.92
N TYR A 540 -9.88 -7.08 14.21
CA TYR A 540 -11.32 -7.15 14.37
C TYR A 540 -11.81 -6.15 15.44
N ASP A 541 -11.13 -6.11 16.59
CA ASP A 541 -11.43 -5.17 17.66
C ASP A 541 -11.21 -3.71 17.23
N MET A 542 -10.15 -3.39 16.46
CA MET A 542 -9.97 -2.05 15.88
C MET A 542 -11.11 -1.69 14.91
N CYS A 543 -11.49 -2.57 13.99
CA CYS A 543 -12.63 -2.36 13.11
C CYS A 543 -13.94 -2.18 13.89
N GLY A 544 -14.10 -2.89 15.01
CA GLY A 544 -15.21 -2.71 15.96
C GLY A 544 -15.23 -1.33 16.65
N LEU A 545 -14.08 -0.67 16.82
CA LEU A 545 -14.03 0.73 17.28
C LEU A 545 -14.51 1.70 16.18
N TRP A 546 -14.22 1.40 14.91
CA TRP A 546 -14.52 2.27 13.76
C TRP A 546 -16.01 2.40 13.46
N ASP A 547 -16.83 1.39 13.78
CA ASP A 547 -18.31 1.42 13.66
C ASP A 547 -18.81 1.53 12.20
N THR A 548 -18.08 0.82 11.34
CA THR A 548 -18.62 0.29 10.08
C THR A 548 -19.33 -1.05 10.33
N LYS A 549 -20.23 -1.45 9.44
CA LYS A 549 -21.04 -2.67 9.56
C LYS A 549 -20.30 -3.87 8.94
N PRO A 550 -20.63 -5.12 9.33
CA PRO A 550 -20.23 -6.29 8.55
C PRO A 550 -20.97 -6.34 7.20
N PRO A 551 -20.40 -7.00 6.17
CA PRO A 551 -21.05 -7.20 4.87
C PRO A 551 -22.24 -8.16 5.00
N VAL A 552 -23.24 -8.01 4.13
CA VAL A 552 -24.45 -8.84 4.15
C VAL A 552 -24.21 -10.22 3.51
N PRO A 553 -24.96 -11.27 3.89
CA PRO A 553 -24.82 -12.59 3.27
C PRO A 553 -25.03 -12.52 1.75
N GLY A 554 -24.05 -13.03 0.99
CA GLY A 554 -24.02 -13.00 -0.47
C GLY A 554 -23.28 -11.79 -1.08
N GLU A 555 -22.91 -10.78 -0.29
CA GLU A 555 -22.22 -9.58 -0.80
C GLU A 555 -20.84 -9.91 -1.37
N ASN A 556 -20.08 -10.75 -0.66
CA ASN A 556 -18.76 -11.24 -1.08
C ASN A 556 -18.81 -12.57 -1.86
N ASP A 557 -19.96 -12.94 -2.45
CA ASP A 557 -20.03 -14.08 -3.37
C ASP A 557 -19.34 -13.74 -4.72
N PRO A 558 -18.72 -14.72 -5.41
CA PRO A 558 -18.02 -14.49 -6.67
C PRO A 558 -18.88 -13.83 -7.76
N VAL A 559 -18.30 -12.86 -8.46
CA VAL A 559 -19.00 -12.12 -9.54
C VAL A 559 -18.98 -12.92 -10.83
N ASN A 560 -20.14 -13.47 -11.18
CA ASN A 560 -20.37 -14.18 -12.44
C ASN A 560 -20.95 -13.19 -13.46
N SER A 561 -20.35 -13.07 -14.65
CA SER A 561 -20.78 -12.09 -15.66
C SER A 561 -20.47 -12.53 -17.11
N ASP A 562 -21.21 -11.94 -18.05
CA ASP A 562 -21.00 -12.01 -19.50
C ASP A 562 -20.47 -10.69 -20.10
N ILE A 563 -20.26 -9.66 -19.28
CA ILE A 563 -19.58 -8.42 -19.67
C ILE A 563 -18.16 -8.76 -20.16
N PRO A 564 -17.79 -8.39 -21.40
CA PRO A 564 -16.45 -8.66 -21.91
C PRO A 564 -15.38 -7.97 -21.06
N THR A 565 -14.34 -8.73 -20.68
CA THR A 565 -13.35 -8.31 -19.70
C THR A 565 -11.92 -8.62 -20.14
N LEU A 566 -11.07 -7.60 -20.23
CA LEU A 566 -9.63 -7.74 -20.38
C LEU A 566 -8.97 -7.69 -19.00
N ILE A 567 -8.23 -8.74 -18.64
CA ILE A 567 -7.55 -8.88 -17.36
C ILE A 567 -6.04 -8.78 -17.57
N PHE A 568 -5.38 -7.95 -16.78
CA PHE A 568 -3.92 -7.88 -16.68
C PHE A 568 -3.43 -8.41 -15.33
N ALA A 569 -2.28 -9.07 -15.36
CA ALA A 569 -1.52 -9.46 -14.16
C ALA A 569 -0.03 -9.44 -14.48
N GLY A 570 0.82 -9.03 -13.54
CA GLY A 570 2.26 -9.16 -13.70
C GLY A 570 2.78 -10.45 -13.07
N ARG A 571 3.76 -11.08 -13.72
CA ARG A 571 4.42 -12.31 -13.23
C ARG A 571 4.95 -12.20 -11.81
N TYR A 572 5.35 -11.00 -11.38
CA TYR A 572 5.96 -10.72 -10.08
C TYR A 572 5.00 -10.03 -9.09
N ASP A 573 3.70 -9.97 -9.37
CA ASP A 573 2.73 -9.32 -8.48
C ASP A 573 2.62 -10.02 -7.12
N SER A 574 3.22 -9.41 -6.10
CA SER A 574 3.25 -9.87 -4.71
C SER A 574 2.01 -9.49 -3.89
N THR A 575 1.08 -8.73 -4.47
CA THR A 575 -0.11 -8.20 -3.80
C THR A 575 -1.40 -8.82 -4.35
N THR A 576 -1.42 -9.07 -5.65
CA THR A 576 -2.55 -9.63 -6.40
C THR A 576 -2.00 -10.61 -7.45
N PRO A 577 -1.55 -11.80 -7.02
CA PRO A 577 -0.81 -12.72 -7.88
C PRO A 577 -1.65 -13.23 -9.07
N PRO A 578 -1.03 -13.66 -10.18
CA PRO A 578 -1.75 -14.15 -11.38
C PRO A 578 -2.82 -15.22 -11.14
N ALA A 579 -2.72 -15.98 -10.04
CA ALA A 579 -3.78 -16.89 -9.57
C ALA A 579 -5.15 -16.20 -9.43
N PHE A 580 -5.19 -14.94 -8.97
CA PHE A 580 -6.42 -14.15 -8.84
C PHE A 580 -7.04 -13.79 -10.20
N ALA A 581 -6.21 -13.50 -11.21
CA ALA A 581 -6.67 -13.26 -12.58
C ALA A 581 -7.34 -14.51 -13.17
N HIS A 582 -6.75 -15.69 -12.97
CA HIS A 582 -7.35 -16.96 -13.38
C HIS A 582 -8.62 -17.30 -12.57
N GLN A 583 -8.64 -17.00 -11.27
CA GLN A 583 -9.80 -17.23 -10.41
C GLN A 583 -11.01 -16.41 -10.87
N LEU A 584 -10.85 -15.10 -11.07
CA LEU A 584 -11.93 -14.25 -11.60
C LEU A 584 -12.32 -14.67 -13.02
N ALA A 585 -11.37 -14.99 -13.90
CA ALA A 585 -11.68 -15.47 -15.25
C ALA A 585 -12.53 -16.74 -15.25
N GLY A 586 -12.42 -17.60 -14.23
CA GLY A 586 -13.28 -18.77 -14.02
C GLY A 586 -14.77 -18.45 -13.82
N HIS A 587 -15.10 -17.19 -13.48
CA HIS A 587 -16.48 -16.69 -13.32
C HIS A 587 -16.95 -15.79 -14.48
N LEU A 588 -16.08 -15.45 -15.44
CA LEU A 588 -16.36 -14.52 -16.54
C LEU A 588 -16.41 -15.24 -17.89
N THR A 589 -17.60 -15.34 -18.47
CA THR A 589 -17.83 -16.08 -19.73
C THR A 589 -17.17 -15.45 -20.96
N HIS A 590 -16.85 -14.15 -20.90
CA HIS A 590 -16.11 -13.42 -21.92
C HIS A 590 -14.90 -12.72 -21.29
N SER A 591 -13.81 -13.46 -21.07
CA SER A 591 -12.59 -12.93 -20.47
C SER A 591 -11.32 -13.24 -21.28
N TYR A 592 -10.38 -12.30 -21.28
CA TYR A 592 -9.06 -12.41 -21.90
C TYR A 592 -7.99 -12.07 -20.87
N ILE A 593 -6.97 -12.91 -20.69
CA ILE A 593 -5.89 -12.67 -19.72
C ILE A 593 -4.59 -12.29 -20.46
N ALA A 594 -3.96 -11.20 -20.03
CA ALA A 594 -2.65 -10.74 -20.46
C ALA A 594 -1.69 -10.75 -19.26
N GLU A 595 -1.07 -11.91 -18.99
CA GLU A 595 0.02 -12.04 -18.03
C GLU A 595 1.31 -11.42 -18.59
N ILE A 596 1.81 -10.35 -17.96
CA ILE A 596 2.98 -9.61 -18.45
C ILE A 596 4.26 -10.14 -17.78
N PRO A 597 5.21 -10.73 -18.54
CA PRO A 597 6.23 -11.64 -17.98
C PRO A 597 7.38 -10.96 -17.23
N ASN A 598 7.54 -9.64 -17.32
CA ASN A 598 8.60 -8.88 -16.65
C ASN A 598 8.08 -7.80 -15.68
N GLN A 599 6.78 -7.79 -15.41
CA GLN A 599 6.09 -6.79 -14.58
C GLN A 599 5.65 -7.35 -13.22
N GLY A 600 5.42 -6.46 -12.27
CA GLY A 600 4.83 -6.74 -10.97
C GLY A 600 3.39 -6.26 -10.88
N HIS A 601 3.13 -5.23 -10.07
CA HIS A 601 1.79 -4.74 -9.80
C HIS A 601 1.40 -3.57 -10.72
N ALA A 602 0.15 -3.56 -11.18
CA ALA A 602 -0.40 -2.63 -12.15
C ALA A 602 0.42 -2.50 -13.47
N PRO A 603 0.80 -3.61 -14.15
CA PRO A 603 1.56 -3.58 -15.41
C PRO A 603 1.08 -2.58 -16.45
N SER A 604 -0.24 -2.36 -16.58
CA SER A 604 -0.82 -1.47 -17.59
C SER A 604 -0.66 0.03 -17.27
N ALA A 605 -0.39 0.38 -16.01
CA ALA A 605 -0.17 1.77 -15.58
C ALA A 605 1.31 2.21 -15.56
N THR A 606 2.26 1.32 -15.89
CA THR A 606 3.69 1.61 -15.71
C THR A 606 4.33 2.51 -16.77
N GLY A 607 3.74 2.61 -17.97
CA GLY A 607 4.31 3.38 -19.09
C GLY A 607 5.60 2.81 -19.71
N ILE A 608 6.08 1.64 -19.26
CA ILE A 608 7.37 1.05 -19.68
C ILE A 608 7.28 0.36 -21.05
N SER A 609 6.08 -0.06 -21.45
CA SER A 609 5.79 -0.71 -22.73
C SER A 609 4.46 -0.19 -23.26
N ASP A 610 4.35 -0.04 -24.57
CA ASP A 610 3.10 0.32 -25.24
C ASP A 610 2.14 -0.88 -25.41
N CYS A 611 2.58 -2.11 -25.11
CA CYS A 611 1.79 -3.32 -25.32
C CYS A 611 0.48 -3.35 -24.49
N PRO A 612 0.45 -3.05 -23.18
CA PRO A 612 -0.82 -2.96 -22.44
C PRO A 612 -1.75 -1.90 -23.02
N THR A 613 -1.22 -0.72 -23.37
CA THR A 613 -1.98 0.40 -23.95
C THR A 613 -2.56 0.05 -25.33
N LYS A 614 -1.81 -0.68 -26.17
CA LYS A 614 -2.28 -1.26 -27.44
C LYS A 614 -3.39 -2.27 -27.23
N LEU A 615 -3.24 -3.18 -26.25
CA LEU A 615 -4.24 -4.21 -25.92
C LEU A 615 -5.54 -3.59 -25.42
N ILE A 616 -5.46 -2.60 -24.51
CA ILE A 616 -6.60 -1.80 -24.07
C ILE A 616 -7.26 -1.11 -25.27
N SER A 617 -6.49 -0.43 -26.11
CA SER A 617 -7.01 0.28 -27.29
C SER A 617 -7.74 -0.65 -28.27
N ALA A 618 -7.17 -1.83 -28.55
CA ALA A 618 -7.77 -2.83 -29.44
C ALA A 618 -9.05 -3.44 -28.85
N PHE A 619 -9.00 -3.86 -27.58
CA PHE A 619 -10.15 -4.38 -26.84
C PHE A 619 -11.29 -3.37 -26.74
N LEU A 620 -10.99 -2.08 -26.50
CA LEU A 620 -12.03 -1.05 -26.42
C LEU A 620 -12.71 -0.74 -27.77
N GLN A 621 -12.13 -1.12 -28.90
CA GLN A 621 -12.82 -1.04 -30.20
C GLN A 621 -13.94 -2.09 -30.28
N ASP A 622 -13.59 -3.38 -30.22
CA ASP A 622 -14.56 -4.48 -30.16
C ASP A 622 -14.24 -5.45 -29.00
N PRO A 623 -14.87 -5.25 -27.82
CA PRO A 623 -14.63 -6.08 -26.65
C PRO A 623 -15.00 -7.56 -26.82
N ASN A 624 -15.75 -7.92 -27.87
CA ASN A 624 -16.18 -9.31 -28.13
C ASN A 624 -15.13 -10.11 -28.91
N VAL A 625 -14.06 -9.45 -29.38
CA VAL A 625 -12.96 -10.05 -30.13
C VAL A 625 -11.74 -10.12 -29.23
N ALA A 626 -11.12 -11.30 -29.14
CA ALA A 626 -9.89 -11.50 -28.38
C ALA A 626 -8.77 -10.62 -28.95
N PRO A 627 -8.12 -9.74 -28.15
CA PRO A 627 -7.05 -8.87 -28.62
C PRO A 627 -5.78 -9.69 -28.94
N ASP A 628 -4.95 -9.20 -29.86
CA ASP A 628 -3.73 -9.91 -30.26
C ASP A 628 -2.64 -9.80 -29.18
N LEU A 629 -2.54 -10.85 -28.36
CA LEU A 629 -1.52 -11.01 -27.31
C LEU A 629 -0.09 -11.24 -27.85
N THR A 630 0.17 -11.13 -29.17
CA THR A 630 1.51 -11.31 -29.73
C THR A 630 2.53 -10.35 -29.12
N CYS A 631 2.17 -9.08 -28.87
CA CYS A 631 3.11 -8.15 -28.22
C CYS A 631 3.53 -8.63 -26.81
N VAL A 632 2.68 -9.35 -26.07
CA VAL A 632 3.01 -9.91 -24.75
C VAL A 632 4.06 -11.02 -24.87
N ARG A 633 4.02 -11.80 -25.94
CA ARG A 633 4.98 -12.88 -26.23
C ARG A 633 6.34 -12.36 -26.68
N GLU A 634 6.39 -11.12 -27.18
CA GLU A 634 7.61 -10.43 -27.58
C GLU A 634 8.29 -9.70 -26.41
N ILE A 635 7.58 -9.44 -25.30
CA ILE A 635 8.15 -8.90 -24.07
C ILE A 635 9.21 -9.87 -23.54
N GLN A 636 10.45 -9.40 -23.49
CA GLN A 636 11.56 -10.19 -22.99
C GLN A 636 11.42 -10.47 -21.48
N PRO A 637 11.80 -11.67 -21.00
CA PRO A 637 11.93 -11.97 -19.57
C PRO A 637 12.81 -10.94 -18.86
N ILE A 638 12.66 -10.80 -17.54
CA ILE A 638 13.41 -9.78 -16.82
C ILE A 638 14.92 -10.02 -16.92
N LYS A 639 15.65 -9.00 -17.37
CA LYS A 639 17.11 -8.97 -17.31
C LYS A 639 17.50 -8.42 -15.95
N PHE A 640 17.82 -9.30 -15.00
CA PHE A 640 18.37 -8.89 -13.72
C PHE A 640 19.66 -8.07 -13.90
N PHE A 641 19.81 -7.04 -13.08
CA PHE A 641 21.06 -6.33 -12.92
C PHE A 641 22.08 -7.26 -12.29
N VAL A 642 23.33 -7.18 -12.72
CA VAL A 642 24.48 -7.89 -12.15
C VAL A 642 25.65 -6.91 -12.02
N PRO A 643 26.60 -7.13 -11.10
CA PRO A 643 27.78 -6.28 -11.01
C PRO A 643 28.61 -6.43 -12.29
N TYR A 644 29.39 -5.41 -12.62
CA TYR A 644 30.29 -5.43 -13.76
C TYR A 644 31.28 -6.61 -13.67
N ASP A 645 31.29 -7.48 -14.69
CA ASP A 645 32.28 -8.56 -14.79
C ASP A 645 33.65 -7.99 -15.14
N VAL A 646 34.59 -8.07 -14.19
CA VAL A 646 35.99 -7.64 -14.32
C VAL A 646 36.74 -8.29 -15.50
N ASN A 647 36.24 -9.42 -16.02
CA ASN A 647 36.82 -10.17 -17.13
C ASN A 647 36.20 -9.81 -18.49
N ALA A 648 35.03 -9.17 -18.49
CA ALA A 648 34.46 -8.59 -19.69
C ALA A 648 35.18 -7.26 -20.00
N PRO A 649 35.51 -6.94 -21.26
CA PRO A 649 36.08 -5.65 -21.63
C PRO A 649 34.98 -4.60 -21.83
N LEU A 650 35.02 -3.51 -21.06
CA LEU A 650 34.16 -2.35 -21.30
C LEU A 650 34.61 -1.64 -22.59
N VAL A 651 33.76 -1.67 -23.61
CA VAL A 651 34.00 -0.90 -24.85
C VAL A 651 33.69 0.57 -24.56
N LEU A 652 34.63 1.46 -24.86
CA LEU A 652 34.44 2.91 -24.74
C LEU A 652 34.32 3.56 -26.12
N GLU A 653 33.24 4.32 -26.32
CA GLU A 653 32.90 4.97 -27.59
C GLU A 653 33.19 6.48 -27.52
N PRO A 654 33.71 7.11 -28.59
CA PRO A 654 33.94 8.56 -28.61
C PRO A 654 32.65 9.37 -28.47
N ALA A 655 32.65 10.37 -27.60
CA ALA A 655 31.52 11.26 -27.35
C ALA A 655 31.95 12.73 -27.28
N THR A 656 31.04 13.62 -27.69
CA THR A 656 31.20 15.08 -27.54
C THR A 656 30.09 15.63 -26.66
N ILE A 657 30.46 16.23 -25.53
CA ILE A 657 29.54 16.83 -24.57
C ILE A 657 29.46 18.33 -24.86
N GLU A 658 28.65 18.69 -25.85
CA GLU A 658 28.55 20.06 -26.40
C GLU A 658 28.34 21.13 -25.32
N GLN A 659 27.49 20.86 -24.32
CA GLN A 659 27.19 21.74 -23.19
C GLN A 659 28.44 22.23 -22.44
N TYR A 660 29.47 21.39 -22.34
CA TYR A 660 30.74 21.69 -21.65
C TYR A 660 31.92 21.81 -22.62
N ARG A 661 31.67 21.66 -23.94
CA ARG A 661 32.67 21.52 -25.01
C ARG A 661 33.79 20.54 -24.65
N ILE A 662 33.41 19.32 -24.29
CA ILE A 662 34.36 18.23 -24.00
C ILE A 662 34.29 17.20 -25.13
N ASN A 663 35.43 16.74 -25.65
CA ASN A 663 35.53 15.48 -26.38
C ASN A 663 36.10 14.43 -25.41
N THR A 664 35.51 13.25 -25.36
CA THR A 664 35.89 12.20 -24.41
C THR A 664 35.51 10.83 -24.98
N GLN A 665 35.64 9.77 -24.19
CA GLN A 665 34.93 8.52 -24.43
C GLN A 665 33.88 8.29 -23.33
N ILE A 666 32.85 7.51 -23.63
CA ILE A 666 31.86 7.01 -22.67
C ILE A 666 31.69 5.51 -22.84
N PRO A 667 31.22 4.77 -21.82
CA PRO A 667 30.98 3.35 -21.98
C PRO A 667 29.85 3.06 -22.98
N SER A 668 30.08 2.10 -23.88
CA SER A 668 29.13 1.68 -24.91
C SER A 668 27.80 1.24 -24.29
N GLY A 669 26.70 1.73 -24.85
CA GLY A 669 25.34 1.44 -24.38
C GLY A 669 24.92 2.15 -23.09
N TRP A 670 25.76 2.99 -22.47
CA TRP A 670 25.32 3.82 -21.34
C TRP A 670 24.49 5.01 -21.82
N SER A 671 23.41 5.30 -21.11
CA SER A 671 22.49 6.39 -21.42
C SER A 671 23.01 7.72 -20.88
N LYS A 672 22.85 8.78 -21.67
CA LYS A 672 23.10 10.15 -21.21
C LYS A 672 21.99 10.56 -20.22
N ALA A 673 22.40 11.04 -19.05
CA ALA A 673 21.57 11.70 -18.05
C ALA A 673 21.80 13.23 -18.09
N ASP A 674 21.07 13.97 -17.25
CA ASP A 674 21.23 15.42 -17.14
C ASP A 674 22.61 15.83 -16.60
N PHE A 675 22.97 17.10 -16.83
CA PHE A 675 24.20 17.73 -16.33
C PHE A 675 25.49 16.94 -16.64
N GLY A 676 25.57 16.31 -17.83
CA GLY A 676 26.78 15.60 -18.28
C GLY A 676 27.07 14.29 -17.56
N PHE A 677 26.09 13.71 -16.87
CA PHE A 677 26.19 12.34 -16.35
C PHE A 677 25.82 11.31 -17.42
N TYR A 678 26.38 10.11 -17.27
CA TYR A 678 26.06 8.91 -18.04
C TYR A 678 25.86 7.74 -17.08
N ASN A 679 24.83 6.92 -17.29
CA ASN A 679 24.51 5.77 -16.43
C ASN A 679 24.27 4.50 -17.25
N ARG A 680 24.43 3.32 -16.63
CA ARG A 680 24.38 2.04 -17.34
C ARG A 680 22.99 1.66 -17.87
N SER A 681 21.92 2.12 -17.22
CA SER A 681 20.56 1.60 -17.45
C SER A 681 19.45 2.66 -17.61
N GLY A 682 19.76 3.96 -17.49
CA GLY A 682 18.76 5.03 -17.44
C GLY A 682 17.92 5.08 -16.15
N PHE A 683 18.06 4.09 -15.25
CA PHE A 683 17.21 3.92 -14.08
C PHE A 683 17.81 4.60 -12.83
N TRP A 684 16.98 5.30 -12.05
CA TRP A 684 17.42 6.03 -10.86
C TRP A 684 17.95 5.16 -9.70
N GLY A 685 17.53 3.88 -9.65
CA GLY A 685 18.02 2.92 -8.66
C GLY A 685 19.37 2.30 -9.02
N ASP A 686 19.81 2.44 -10.27
CA ASP A 686 21.17 2.11 -10.69
C ASP A 686 22.08 3.30 -10.34
N MET A 687 22.83 3.12 -9.26
CA MET A 687 23.68 4.15 -8.68
C MET A 687 24.97 4.39 -9.47
N THR A 688 25.29 3.52 -10.43
CA THR A 688 26.57 3.56 -11.14
C THR A 688 26.50 4.53 -12.32
N GLN A 689 27.23 5.64 -12.19
CA GLN A 689 27.24 6.73 -13.14
C GLN A 689 28.61 7.41 -13.26
N ILE A 690 28.90 7.96 -14.43
CA ILE A 690 30.10 8.74 -14.70
C ILE A 690 29.67 10.15 -15.12
N GLY A 691 30.06 11.16 -14.35
CA GLY A 691 29.82 12.58 -14.62
C GLY A 691 31.05 13.23 -15.26
N ILE A 692 30.86 13.96 -16.36
CA ILE A 692 31.95 14.63 -17.09
C ILE A 692 31.53 16.08 -17.38
N GLN A 693 32.17 17.06 -16.73
CA GLN A 693 31.79 18.47 -16.77
C GLN A 693 32.98 19.43 -16.88
N ARG A 694 32.71 20.69 -17.25
CA ARG A 694 33.69 21.79 -17.29
C ARG A 694 33.07 23.06 -16.69
N ALA A 695 33.76 23.74 -15.78
CA ALA A 695 33.26 24.96 -15.15
C ALA A 695 34.38 25.96 -14.81
N ALA A 696 34.07 27.26 -14.84
CA ALA A 696 34.98 28.35 -14.47
C ALA A 696 34.98 28.57 -12.93
N VAL A 697 35.43 27.55 -12.19
CA VAL A 697 35.58 27.57 -10.72
C VAL A 697 36.88 26.86 -10.32
N SER A 698 37.42 27.16 -9.14
CA SER A 698 38.62 26.48 -8.63
C SER A 698 38.37 25.03 -8.19
N GLU A 699 39.45 24.27 -8.08
CA GLU A 699 39.48 22.90 -7.51
C GLU A 699 38.83 22.85 -6.11
N SER A 700 39.09 23.85 -5.26
CA SER A 700 38.49 24.00 -3.93
C SER A 700 36.99 24.31 -3.95
N GLU A 701 36.52 25.11 -4.90
CA GLU A 701 35.10 25.44 -5.05
C GLU A 701 34.32 24.23 -5.59
N TRP A 702 34.88 23.48 -6.53
CA TRP A 702 34.33 22.21 -7.01
C TRP A 702 34.08 21.23 -5.87
N LEU A 703 35.09 20.96 -5.05
CA LEU A 703 34.98 20.00 -3.94
C LEU A 703 34.01 20.48 -2.85
N THR A 704 33.96 21.78 -2.57
CA THR A 704 33.05 22.38 -1.58
C THR A 704 31.59 22.40 -2.07
N TRP A 705 31.37 22.62 -3.37
CA TRP A 705 30.04 22.52 -3.97
C TRP A 705 29.57 21.06 -3.96
N LEU A 706 30.38 20.11 -4.43
CA LEU A 706 30.03 18.69 -4.46
C LEU A 706 29.73 18.14 -3.06
N SER A 707 30.52 18.47 -2.04
CA SER A 707 30.32 17.96 -0.67
C SER A 707 28.99 18.40 -0.02
N THR A 708 28.24 19.31 -0.64
CA THR A 708 26.95 19.81 -0.15
C THR A 708 25.80 19.72 -1.16
N ASN A 709 26.08 19.71 -2.47
CA ASN A 709 25.06 19.77 -3.53
C ASN A 709 24.91 18.48 -4.34
N PHE A 710 25.88 17.56 -4.27
CA PHE A 710 25.81 16.28 -4.97
C PHE A 710 24.56 15.48 -4.57
N ARG A 711 24.01 14.70 -5.52
CA ARG A 711 22.82 13.83 -5.32
C ARG A 711 21.62 14.56 -4.68
N GLY A 712 21.32 15.77 -5.14
CA GLY A 712 20.15 16.53 -4.70
C GLY A 712 20.30 17.09 -3.28
N THR A 713 21.34 17.88 -3.04
CA THR A 713 21.66 18.51 -1.73
C THR A 713 22.01 17.53 -0.59
N GLN A 714 22.40 16.29 -0.92
CA GLN A 714 22.85 15.33 0.09
C GLN A 714 24.38 15.32 0.28
N GLY A 715 25.14 15.66 -0.77
CA GLY A 715 26.59 15.86 -0.67
C GLY A 715 27.39 14.56 -0.56
N PHE A 716 28.47 14.62 0.22
CA PHE A 716 29.33 13.47 0.52
C PHE A 716 29.23 13.09 2.00
N ASP A 717 29.42 11.80 2.30
CA ASP A 717 29.41 11.30 3.68
C ASP A 717 30.60 11.85 4.50
N GLN A 718 31.65 12.29 3.79
CA GLN A 718 32.92 12.78 4.32
C GLN A 718 33.62 13.74 3.33
N PRO A 719 34.48 14.66 3.77
CA PRO A 719 35.28 15.49 2.87
C PRO A 719 36.17 14.64 1.96
N ALA A 720 36.26 14.99 0.68
CA ALA A 720 37.05 14.24 -0.29
C ALA A 720 38.56 14.40 -0.05
N VAL A 721 39.28 13.27 -0.07
CA VAL A 721 40.71 13.19 0.25
C VAL A 721 41.49 12.95 -1.05
N LYS A 722 42.55 13.74 -1.29
CA LYS A 722 43.42 13.55 -2.47
C LYS A 722 44.20 12.25 -2.32
N ASP A 723 44.01 11.34 -3.26
CA ASP A 723 44.62 10.01 -3.29
C ASP A 723 45.84 9.94 -4.22
N GLY A 724 45.86 10.74 -5.29
CA GLY A 724 46.98 10.78 -6.23
C GLY A 724 46.93 11.88 -7.28
N GLU A 725 47.80 11.74 -8.28
CA GLU A 725 47.82 12.57 -9.49
C GLU A 725 48.07 11.68 -10.72
N ARG A 726 47.43 12.02 -11.85
CA ARG A 726 47.62 11.35 -13.15
C ARG A 726 48.04 12.37 -14.21
N GLN A 727 49.06 12.01 -14.99
CA GLN A 727 49.47 12.76 -16.18
C GLN A 727 48.85 12.08 -17.40
N ALA A 728 47.95 12.79 -18.08
CA ALA A 728 47.27 12.39 -19.30
C ALA A 728 47.26 13.58 -20.29
N ASN A 729 46.69 13.42 -21.49
CA ASN A 729 46.08 14.48 -22.36
C ASN A 729 46.67 15.92 -22.41
N GLY A 730 47.93 16.14 -22.04
CA GLY A 730 48.52 17.46 -21.79
C GLY A 730 48.17 18.11 -20.44
N LEU A 731 47.48 17.40 -19.53
CA LEU A 731 46.97 17.92 -18.25
C LEU A 731 47.46 17.10 -17.05
N THR A 732 47.56 17.79 -15.90
CA THR A 732 47.70 17.14 -14.58
C THR A 732 46.33 17.02 -13.94
N TRP A 733 45.93 15.78 -13.62
CA TRP A 733 44.68 15.47 -12.93
C TRP A 733 44.95 15.13 -11.46
N SER A 734 44.40 15.89 -10.52
CA SER A 734 44.28 15.49 -9.12
C SER A 734 43.18 14.44 -8.97
N ILE A 735 43.45 13.31 -8.31
CA ILE A 735 42.44 12.27 -8.02
C ILE A 735 42.07 12.31 -6.54
N TYR A 736 40.76 12.29 -6.25
CA TYR A 736 40.17 12.39 -4.91
C TYR A 736 39.16 11.27 -4.64
N LYS A 737 39.25 10.67 -3.46
CA LYS A 737 38.32 9.64 -2.95
C LYS A 737 37.36 10.20 -1.91
N THR A 738 36.11 9.74 -1.95
CA THR A 738 35.10 9.91 -0.89
C THR A 738 33.98 8.85 -1.04
N SER A 739 32.86 9.04 -0.34
CA SER A 739 31.63 8.29 -0.56
C SER A 739 30.40 9.22 -0.48
N SER A 740 29.28 8.79 -1.05
CA SER A 740 27.97 9.44 -0.92
C SER A 740 26.89 8.38 -0.74
N GLN A 741 26.09 8.48 0.32
CA GLN A 741 25.07 7.50 0.68
C GLN A 741 25.65 6.08 0.88
N GLY A 742 26.94 5.98 1.27
CA GLY A 742 27.67 4.72 1.40
C GLY A 742 28.28 4.16 0.10
N PHE A 743 28.02 4.79 -1.05
CA PHE A 743 28.62 4.40 -2.33
C PHE A 743 29.97 5.10 -2.55
N PRO A 744 31.04 4.38 -2.93
CA PRO A 744 32.32 4.98 -3.33
C PRO A 744 32.19 6.04 -4.45
N VAL A 745 32.94 7.12 -4.29
CA VAL A 745 33.04 8.24 -5.24
C VAL A 745 34.51 8.57 -5.50
N GLU A 746 34.88 8.55 -6.77
CA GLU A 746 36.18 8.97 -7.29
C GLU A 746 35.99 10.25 -8.12
N ILE A 747 36.87 11.23 -7.93
CA ILE A 747 36.80 12.55 -8.59
C ILE A 747 38.17 12.91 -9.14
N ALA A 748 38.26 13.10 -10.45
CA ALA A 748 39.45 13.62 -11.12
C ALA A 748 39.23 15.06 -11.56
N LEU A 749 40.11 15.96 -11.13
CA LEU A 749 40.04 17.40 -11.38
C LEU A 749 41.30 17.88 -12.10
N ALA A 750 41.16 18.61 -13.21
CA ALA A 750 42.29 19.18 -13.97
C ALA A 750 42.00 20.60 -14.47
N SER A 751 43.02 21.46 -14.43
CA SER A 751 42.94 22.83 -14.97
C SER A 751 43.11 22.82 -16.50
N SER A 752 42.20 23.49 -17.19
CA SER A 752 42.15 23.67 -18.64
C SER A 752 41.92 25.15 -18.95
N GLY A 753 42.98 25.94 -18.85
CA GLY A 753 42.91 27.40 -18.98
C GLY A 753 42.35 28.06 -17.71
N ASP A 754 41.31 28.87 -17.85
CA ASP A 754 40.56 29.51 -16.76
C ASP A 754 39.44 28.61 -16.19
N GLN A 755 39.33 27.37 -16.66
CA GLN A 755 38.27 26.42 -16.29
C GLN A 755 38.86 25.13 -15.70
N MET A 756 38.10 24.48 -14.83
CA MET A 756 38.38 23.13 -14.33
C MET A 756 37.51 22.10 -15.06
N LEU A 757 38.14 21.04 -15.54
CA LEU A 757 37.48 19.80 -15.94
C LEU A 757 37.25 18.93 -14.70
N MET A 758 36.10 18.26 -14.66
CA MET A 758 35.76 17.25 -13.65
C MET A 758 35.33 15.97 -14.36
N ILE A 759 35.91 14.85 -13.94
CA ILE A 759 35.39 13.50 -14.17
C ILE A 759 35.07 12.91 -12.80
N LEU A 760 33.88 12.32 -12.64
CA LEU A 760 33.43 11.72 -11.38
C LEU A 760 32.85 10.33 -11.65
N LEU A 761 33.39 9.28 -11.02
CA LEU A 761 32.78 7.95 -10.95
C LEU A 761 32.08 7.80 -9.59
N LEU A 762 30.76 7.67 -9.61
CA LEU A 762 29.99 7.12 -8.50
C LEU A 762 29.67 5.68 -8.87
N SER A 763 29.94 4.72 -7.99
CA SER A 763 29.48 3.35 -8.24
C SER A 763 29.18 2.55 -6.99
N SER A 764 28.46 1.47 -7.26
CA SER A 764 28.44 0.24 -6.49
C SER A 764 29.85 -0.27 -6.11
N GLN A 765 30.02 -0.71 -4.85
CA GLN A 765 31.31 -1.13 -4.26
C GLN A 765 31.83 -2.48 -4.80
N ASP A 766 30.93 -3.39 -5.17
CA ASP A 766 31.18 -4.70 -5.77
C ASP A 766 31.75 -4.60 -7.22
N GLU A 767 31.74 -3.42 -7.82
CA GLU A 767 32.25 -3.13 -9.16
C GLU A 767 33.17 -1.89 -9.24
N HIS A 768 33.47 -1.24 -8.12
CA HIS A 768 34.14 0.05 -8.10
C HIS A 768 35.55 0.01 -8.68
N ASP A 769 36.43 -0.84 -8.13
CA ASP A 769 37.82 -1.01 -8.58
C ASP A 769 37.89 -1.40 -10.07
N ALA A 770 36.90 -2.15 -10.55
CA ALA A 770 36.79 -2.58 -11.95
C ALA A 770 36.43 -1.40 -12.87
N LEU A 771 35.45 -0.58 -12.49
CA LEU A 771 35.05 0.61 -13.25
C LEU A 771 36.08 1.73 -13.13
N TYR A 772 36.86 1.77 -12.04
CA TYR A 772 38.00 2.68 -11.90
C TYR A 772 39.04 2.39 -12.99
N GLU A 773 39.51 1.15 -13.10
CA GLU A 773 40.51 0.75 -14.09
C GLU A 773 39.96 0.70 -15.54
N THR A 774 38.72 0.25 -15.76
CA THR A 774 38.17 0.04 -17.12
C THR A 774 37.40 1.23 -17.70
N ALA A 775 36.94 2.17 -16.87
CA ALA A 775 36.18 3.34 -17.31
C ALA A 775 36.83 4.66 -16.87
N PHE A 776 36.97 4.90 -15.56
CA PHE A 776 37.41 6.20 -15.03
C PHE A 776 38.80 6.60 -15.51
N LEU A 777 39.79 5.71 -15.41
CA LEU A 777 41.15 5.99 -15.85
C LEU A 777 41.27 6.20 -17.39
N PRO A 778 40.69 5.35 -18.26
CA PRO A 778 40.65 5.61 -19.72
C PRO A 778 39.84 6.86 -20.13
N ILE A 779 38.81 7.24 -19.37
CA ILE A 779 38.03 8.47 -19.61
C ILE A 779 38.86 9.69 -19.22
N ILE A 780 39.66 9.63 -18.15
CA ILE A 780 40.69 10.64 -17.85
C ILE A 780 41.70 10.73 -18.99
N ASP A 781 42.16 9.60 -19.53
CA ASP A 781 43.18 9.58 -20.60
C ASP A 781 42.68 10.15 -21.94
N SER A 782 41.39 9.99 -22.25
CA SER A 782 40.77 10.39 -23.53
C SER A 782 40.07 11.77 -23.50
N THR A 783 39.76 12.30 -22.32
CA THR A 783 39.07 13.60 -22.19
C THR A 783 39.93 14.76 -22.70
N THR A 784 39.36 15.66 -23.51
CA THR A 784 40.02 16.87 -24.01
C THR A 784 39.02 18.02 -24.14
N SER A 785 39.48 19.25 -23.96
CA SER A 785 38.68 20.45 -24.25
C SER A 785 38.51 20.61 -25.76
N SER A 786 37.26 20.56 -26.22
CA SER A 786 36.85 21.02 -27.54
C SER A 786 36.82 22.57 -27.56
N PRO A 787 37.17 23.22 -28.68
CA PRO A 787 37.19 24.68 -28.81
C PRO A 787 35.80 25.33 -28.64
#